data_AF-A0A1Q6TND2-F1
#
_entry.id   AF-A0A1Q6TND2-F1
#
_cell.length_a   1.000
_cell.length_b   1.000
_cell.length_c   1.000
_cell.angle_alpha   90.00
_cell.angle_beta   90.00
_cell.angle_gamma   90.00
#
_symmetry.space_group_name_H-M   'P 1'
#
loop_
_entity.id
_entity.type
_entity.pdbx_description
1 polymer ?
#
loop_
_entity_poly.entity_id
_entity_poly.type
_entity_poly.pdbx_seq_one_letter_code
_entity_poly.pdbx_strand_id
1 'polypeptide(L)'
;MSAFKRIKFFLFSIIILLGLIFVYFVTYNFVEPKAYDFMTKHALTEKLPFHHKQIYGSGDIILVVIDAKTVEKYRWPWKRELNCKIYEYFLNYAHPQIIVHDSIIATLDTDNPDSDKKFFNTLSKFNNVVVGFMPSVKPWADKDFGEIYDKAFIKFSARAEDKTTSMPYFYSSIMPFPKPYFDVIKNAGSVSMLPGFINGNISSYAIDQVFRNHEYFLKYNGKIYPSVAMKAFLMMNKNPEMVLTNNSITFPQLNYRIKQKTTPYQSIVPLKFYKLAKSGYSHPKISAVDIMDSYDNIKQGKKPVVAPSVFDGKVIVIGANVPAGTGLNDNKNTPIVSNHPGVDIQATAIDNIIHNDFLNVIPAGINLLITFLGMLIVYGIIRMYDLFKSITSSIAIIAAYLVITYICFYFGTVINVITPVVMFIVTMLIAYTHKFVLENRSKEKVKSAMGKYMSEDVMKRVIMNIDNLGLGGKKATVTVLFADIRGFTSMSETMSAQQVSEILNEYFTEMEPIITKYNGIINKFIGDAVMAIFGEPIQDKNHASNAVRCGYEMLQKVKELQKKWAAEGKPKIEIGIGINTGEVFVGNIGSVNRMEYTVIGDTVNLASRLESYNKVYKTKMLISSSTYAATKSFIDVIKISDVEIRGKSHKMNIYEVLKVI
;
A
#
# COMPACT_ATOMS: atom_id res chain seq x y z
N MET A 1 -13.26 -10.14 28.16
CA MET A 1 -13.55 -9.31 26.96
C MET A 1 -14.80 -9.87 26.28
N SER A 2 -15.89 -9.09 26.18
CA SER A 2 -17.21 -9.59 25.73
C SER A 2 -17.16 -10.15 24.30
N ALA A 3 -18.00 -11.14 23.99
CA ALA A 3 -18.10 -11.77 22.66
C ALA A 3 -18.24 -10.72 21.54
N PHE A 4 -19.00 -9.66 21.80
CA PHE A 4 -19.18 -8.53 20.90
C PHE A 4 -17.88 -7.77 20.55
N LYS A 5 -16.95 -7.61 21.52
CA LYS A 5 -15.64 -6.98 21.27
C LYS A 5 -14.74 -7.85 20.40
N ARG A 6 -14.82 -9.19 20.53
CA ARG A 6 -14.05 -10.11 19.69
C ARG A 6 -14.55 -10.10 18.24
N ILE A 7 -15.87 -10.08 18.05
CA ILE A 7 -16.49 -9.98 16.71
C ILE A 7 -16.10 -8.67 16.01
N LYS A 8 -16.16 -7.52 16.71
CA LYS A 8 -15.72 -6.24 16.14
C LYS A 8 -14.23 -6.23 15.75
N PHE A 9 -13.36 -6.80 16.59
CA PHE A 9 -11.94 -6.91 16.29
C PHE A 9 -11.67 -7.80 15.07
N PHE A 10 -12.39 -8.93 14.97
CA PHE A 10 -12.28 -9.85 13.86
C PHE A 10 -12.73 -9.21 12.54
N LEU A 11 -13.91 -8.56 12.54
CA LEU A 11 -14.42 -7.83 11.37
C LEU A 11 -13.47 -6.72 10.92
N PHE A 12 -12.91 -5.96 11.87
CA PHE A 12 -11.95 -4.90 11.55
C PHE A 12 -10.65 -5.45 10.92
N SER A 13 -10.15 -6.57 11.44
CA SER A 13 -8.98 -7.26 10.86
C SER A 13 -9.24 -7.74 9.44
N ILE A 14 -10.45 -8.25 9.15
CA ILE A 14 -10.85 -8.65 7.79
C ILE A 14 -10.87 -7.43 6.86
N ILE A 15 -11.43 -6.30 7.28
CA ILE A 15 -11.49 -5.09 6.47
C ILE A 15 -10.08 -4.60 6.11
N ILE A 16 -9.15 -4.60 7.07
CA ILE A 16 -7.74 -4.25 6.81
C ILE A 16 -7.12 -5.20 5.80
N LEU A 17 -7.33 -6.52 5.97
CA LEU A 17 -6.78 -7.52 5.06
C LEU A 17 -7.33 -7.35 3.64
N LEU A 18 -8.63 -7.13 3.49
CA LEU A 18 -9.26 -6.86 2.19
C LEU A 18 -8.72 -5.56 1.57
N GLY A 19 -8.51 -4.52 2.37
CA GLY A 19 -7.87 -3.28 1.93
C GLY A 19 -6.44 -3.49 1.42
N LEU A 20 -5.64 -4.28 2.14
CA LEU A 20 -4.27 -4.64 1.72
C LEU A 20 -4.25 -5.46 0.43
N ILE A 21 -5.15 -6.44 0.29
CA ILE A 21 -5.32 -7.23 -0.92
C ILE A 21 -5.72 -6.32 -2.10
N PHE A 22 -6.63 -5.37 -1.87
CA PHE A 22 -7.05 -4.41 -2.88
C PHE A 22 -5.89 -3.50 -3.33
N VAL A 23 -5.13 -2.93 -2.38
CA VAL A 23 -3.95 -2.11 -2.71
C VAL A 23 -2.90 -2.91 -3.48
N TYR A 24 -2.62 -4.15 -3.05
CA TYR A 24 -1.72 -5.05 -3.76
C TYR A 24 -2.20 -5.29 -5.19
N PHE A 25 -3.48 -5.65 -5.36
CA PHE A 25 -4.07 -5.92 -6.66
C PHE A 25 -3.99 -4.71 -7.60
N VAL A 26 -4.35 -3.52 -7.12
CA VAL A 26 -4.29 -2.28 -7.92
C VAL A 26 -2.84 -1.97 -8.30
N THR A 27 -1.93 -2.01 -7.34
CA THR A 27 -0.53 -1.66 -7.60
C THR A 27 0.13 -2.65 -8.57
N TYR A 28 -0.09 -3.95 -8.35
CA TYR A 28 0.47 -5.03 -9.17
C TYR A 28 -0.02 -5.01 -10.62
N ASN A 29 -1.30 -4.68 -10.86
CA ASN A 29 -1.84 -4.72 -12.22
C ASN A 29 -1.64 -3.41 -13.00
N PHE A 30 -1.61 -2.26 -12.33
CA PHE A 30 -1.64 -0.95 -13.01
C PHE A 30 -0.37 -0.11 -12.88
N VAL A 31 0.44 -0.33 -11.84
CA VAL A 31 1.63 0.50 -11.56
C VAL A 31 2.92 -0.30 -11.77
N GLU A 32 2.92 -1.57 -11.32
CA GLU A 32 4.06 -2.49 -11.46
C GLU A 32 4.56 -2.66 -12.90
N PRO A 33 3.70 -2.78 -13.95
CA PRO A 33 4.18 -2.90 -15.33
C PRO A 33 5.00 -1.70 -15.79
N LYS A 34 4.67 -0.48 -15.34
CA LYS A 34 5.43 0.74 -15.67
C LYS A 34 6.79 0.76 -14.98
N ALA A 35 6.85 0.30 -13.73
CA ALA A 35 8.11 0.18 -13.00
C ALA A 35 9.00 -0.91 -13.61
N TYR A 36 8.41 -2.02 -14.05
CA TYR A 36 9.08 -3.06 -14.82
C TYR A 36 9.68 -2.49 -16.12
N ASP A 37 8.94 -1.66 -16.86
CA ASP A 37 9.44 -1.07 -18.09
C ASP A 37 10.61 -0.13 -17.83
N PHE A 38 10.50 0.71 -16.81
CA PHE A 38 11.57 1.58 -16.36
C PHE A 38 12.84 0.79 -16.03
N MET A 39 12.71 -0.28 -15.23
CA MET A 39 13.83 -1.13 -14.87
C MET A 39 14.42 -1.86 -16.08
N THR A 40 13.59 -2.37 -16.98
CA THR A 40 14.03 -3.02 -18.23
C THR A 40 14.84 -2.05 -19.09
N LYS A 41 14.37 -0.81 -19.23
CA LYS A 41 15.08 0.23 -19.99
C LYS A 41 16.42 0.60 -19.37
N HIS A 42 16.46 0.88 -18.07
CA HIS A 42 17.67 1.41 -17.45
C HIS A 42 18.63 0.32 -16.98
N ALA A 43 18.14 -0.67 -16.23
CA ALA A 43 19.00 -1.69 -15.64
C ALA A 43 19.56 -2.66 -16.69
N LEU A 44 18.84 -3.00 -17.77
CA LEU A 44 19.36 -3.93 -18.79
C LEU A 44 20.25 -3.24 -19.81
N THR A 45 19.95 -2.01 -20.22
CA THR A 45 20.65 -1.35 -21.34
C THR A 45 21.84 -0.50 -20.93
N GLU A 46 21.98 -0.13 -19.65
CA GLU A 46 23.11 0.64 -19.14
C GLU A 46 24.27 -0.26 -18.72
N LYS A 47 25.52 0.20 -18.96
CA LYS A 47 26.74 -0.47 -18.48
C LYS A 47 27.17 0.14 -17.16
N LEU A 48 27.49 -0.73 -16.20
CA LEU A 48 28.20 -0.32 -15.00
C LEU A 48 29.71 -0.33 -15.29
N PRO A 49 30.49 0.61 -14.75
CA PRO A 49 31.92 0.76 -15.07
C PRO A 49 32.76 -0.50 -14.84
N PHE A 50 32.32 -1.35 -13.90
CA PHE A 50 33.05 -2.51 -13.39
C PHE A 50 32.55 -3.86 -13.92
N HIS A 51 31.55 -3.88 -14.81
CA HIS A 51 30.98 -5.13 -15.31
C HIS A 51 30.75 -5.10 -16.83
N HIS A 52 31.38 -6.03 -17.53
CA HIS A 52 31.16 -6.24 -18.96
C HIS A 52 29.93 -7.12 -19.16
N LYS A 53 28.87 -6.52 -19.71
CA LYS A 53 27.72 -7.25 -20.24
C LYS A 53 27.44 -6.84 -21.67
N GLN A 54 26.87 -7.78 -22.41
CA GLN A 54 26.28 -7.51 -23.71
C GLN A 54 25.02 -6.66 -23.51
N ILE A 55 25.01 -5.47 -24.10
CA ILE A 55 23.86 -4.55 -24.07
C ILE A 55 23.26 -4.34 -25.45
N TYR A 56 23.93 -4.78 -26.52
CA TYR A 56 23.44 -4.74 -27.89
C TYR A 56 23.13 -6.18 -28.33
N GLY A 57 22.26 -6.33 -29.33
CA GLY A 57 22.00 -7.63 -29.93
C GLY A 57 23.29 -8.25 -30.48
N SER A 58 23.32 -9.59 -30.55
CA SER A 58 24.46 -10.35 -31.02
C SER A 58 24.82 -9.97 -32.45
N GLY A 59 26.13 -9.99 -32.75
CA GLY A 59 26.63 -9.89 -34.12
C GLY A 59 26.36 -11.14 -34.96
N ASP A 60 25.74 -12.18 -34.39
CA ASP A 60 25.32 -13.40 -35.09
C ASP A 60 24.01 -13.24 -35.85
N ILE A 61 23.27 -12.17 -35.55
CA ILE A 61 22.00 -11.85 -36.19
C ILE A 61 22.15 -10.52 -36.92
N ILE A 62 21.81 -10.51 -38.21
CA ILE A 62 21.88 -9.32 -39.05
C ILE A 62 20.51 -9.01 -39.61
N LEU A 63 20.08 -7.76 -39.44
CA LEU A 63 18.86 -7.24 -40.01
C LEU A 63 19.10 -6.74 -41.42
N VAL A 64 18.27 -7.17 -42.37
CA VAL A 64 18.22 -6.62 -43.73
C VAL A 64 16.88 -5.93 -43.88
N VAL A 65 16.90 -4.60 -43.84
CA VAL A 65 15.68 -3.80 -43.68
C VAL A 65 15.35 -3.05 -44.95
N ILE A 66 14.11 -3.19 -45.43
CA ILE A 66 13.50 -2.28 -46.40
C ILE A 66 13.18 -0.99 -45.63
N ASP A 67 14.07 -0.02 -45.76
CA ASP A 67 14.07 1.25 -45.02
C ASP A 67 13.85 2.46 -45.95
N ALA A 68 13.90 3.67 -45.40
CA ALA A 68 13.72 4.91 -46.17
C ALA A 68 14.72 5.02 -47.35
N LYS A 69 16.01 4.73 -47.12
CA LYS A 69 17.06 4.71 -48.16
C LYS A 69 16.68 3.77 -49.31
N THR A 70 16.08 2.63 -48.98
CA THR A 70 15.66 1.64 -49.96
C THR A 70 14.46 2.12 -50.78
N VAL A 71 13.46 2.72 -50.13
CA VAL A 71 12.25 3.23 -50.80
C VAL A 71 12.53 4.48 -51.64
N GLU A 72 13.51 5.30 -51.26
CA GLU A 72 13.99 6.44 -52.07
C GLU A 72 14.53 6.01 -53.42
N LYS A 73 15.29 4.91 -53.48
CA LYS A 73 15.84 4.38 -54.73
C LYS A 73 14.85 3.52 -55.51
N TYR A 74 14.08 2.69 -54.81
CA TYR A 74 13.08 1.80 -55.42
C TYR A 74 11.70 2.10 -54.83
N ARG A 75 10.85 2.79 -55.61
CA ARG A 75 9.51 3.20 -55.17
C ARG A 75 8.65 2.01 -54.76
N TRP A 76 8.09 2.08 -53.56
CA TRP A 76 7.12 1.11 -53.03
C TRP A 76 5.69 1.34 -53.61
N PRO A 77 4.85 0.31 -53.81
CA PRO A 77 5.09 -1.13 -53.64
C PRO A 77 5.99 -1.73 -54.72
N TRP A 78 6.80 -2.70 -54.33
CA TRP A 78 7.71 -3.39 -55.23
C TRP A 78 7.04 -4.52 -55.98
N LYS A 79 7.42 -4.70 -57.25
CA LYS A 79 7.27 -6.01 -57.91
C LYS A 79 8.06 -7.04 -57.10
N ARG A 80 7.47 -8.21 -56.84
CA ARG A 80 8.12 -9.29 -56.08
C ARG A 80 9.50 -9.68 -56.61
N GLU A 81 9.72 -9.58 -57.91
CA GLU A 81 11.02 -9.84 -58.53
C GLU A 81 12.15 -8.97 -57.98
N LEU A 82 11.87 -7.80 -57.41
CA LEU A 82 12.91 -6.96 -56.82
C LEU A 82 13.50 -7.63 -55.56
N ASN A 83 12.70 -8.39 -54.82
CA ASN A 83 13.20 -9.21 -53.72
C ASN A 83 14.17 -10.29 -54.22
N CYS A 84 14.02 -10.79 -55.47
CA CYS A 84 14.94 -11.79 -56.02
C CYS A 84 16.39 -11.32 -55.97
N LYS A 85 16.69 -10.02 -56.13
CA LYS A 85 18.08 -9.54 -56.04
C LYS A 85 18.71 -9.84 -54.67
N ILE A 86 17.96 -9.66 -53.59
CA ILE A 86 18.40 -9.96 -52.22
C ILE A 86 18.64 -11.47 -52.07
N TYR A 87 17.67 -12.28 -52.48
CA TYR A 87 17.77 -13.73 -52.35
C TYR A 87 18.85 -14.32 -53.27
N GLU A 88 18.96 -13.89 -54.53
CA GLU A 88 20.01 -14.34 -55.45
C GLU A 88 21.40 -13.94 -54.95
N TYR A 89 21.55 -12.83 -54.24
CA TYR A 89 22.79 -12.50 -53.56
C TYR A 89 23.14 -13.52 -52.46
N PHE A 90 22.19 -13.84 -51.59
CA PHE A 90 22.38 -14.86 -50.56
C PHE A 90 22.57 -16.27 -51.13
N LEU A 91 21.91 -16.59 -52.24
CA LEU A 91 21.99 -17.90 -52.87
C LEU A 91 23.33 -18.12 -53.57
N ASN A 92 23.87 -17.10 -54.24
CA ASN A 92 25.01 -17.27 -55.16
C ASN A 92 26.33 -16.81 -54.56
N TYR A 93 26.33 -15.97 -53.51
CA TYR A 93 27.55 -15.35 -53.01
C TYR A 93 27.72 -15.47 -51.49
N ALA A 94 26.67 -15.14 -50.70
CA ALA A 94 26.84 -14.89 -49.26
C ALA A 94 26.42 -16.03 -48.32
N HIS A 95 25.59 -16.98 -48.77
CA HIS A 95 25.27 -18.23 -48.09
C HIS A 95 25.07 -18.17 -46.55
N PRO A 96 24.15 -17.33 -46.03
CA PRO A 96 23.88 -17.26 -44.59
C PRO A 96 23.36 -18.58 -44.04
N GLN A 97 23.49 -18.79 -42.72
CA GLN A 97 23.06 -20.03 -42.08
C GLN A 97 21.53 -20.20 -42.16
N ILE A 98 20.78 -19.17 -41.77
CA ILE A 98 19.30 -19.14 -41.82
C ILE A 98 18.85 -17.77 -42.32
N ILE A 99 17.77 -17.73 -43.10
CA ILE A 99 17.10 -16.50 -43.53
C ILE A 99 15.66 -16.52 -43.02
N VAL A 100 15.30 -15.58 -42.18
CA VAL A 100 13.93 -15.34 -41.71
C VAL A 100 13.34 -14.20 -42.54
N HIS A 101 12.23 -14.48 -43.22
CA HIS A 101 11.47 -13.49 -43.98
C HIS A 101 10.24 -13.06 -43.17
N ASP A 102 10.37 -11.93 -42.49
CA ASP A 102 9.34 -11.33 -41.65
C ASP A 102 8.35 -10.50 -42.48
N SER A 103 7.63 -11.19 -43.38
CA SER A 103 6.58 -10.62 -44.22
C SER A 103 5.61 -11.72 -44.64
N ILE A 104 4.33 -11.39 -44.75
CA ILE A 104 3.26 -12.32 -45.10
C ILE A 104 2.85 -12.10 -46.54
N ILE A 105 2.83 -13.16 -47.34
CA ILE A 105 2.31 -13.15 -48.71
C ILE A 105 0.94 -13.79 -48.72
N ALA A 106 -0.09 -12.95 -48.80
CA ALA A 106 -1.49 -13.36 -48.72
C ALA A 106 -2.19 -13.47 -50.08
N THR A 107 -1.77 -12.67 -51.05
CA THR A 107 -2.42 -12.55 -52.37
C THR A 107 -1.40 -12.70 -53.49
N LEU A 108 -1.84 -12.95 -54.71
CA LEU A 108 -0.97 -12.86 -55.89
C LEU A 108 -0.90 -11.41 -56.39
N ASP A 109 0.21 -11.05 -57.00
CA ASP A 109 0.34 -9.80 -57.76
C ASP A 109 -0.37 -10.00 -59.12
N THR A 110 -1.59 -9.48 -59.22
CA THR A 110 -2.42 -9.61 -60.44
C THR A 110 -1.89 -8.76 -61.59
N ASP A 111 -1.17 -7.69 -61.29
CA ASP A 111 -0.63 -6.77 -62.29
C ASP A 111 0.69 -7.29 -62.88
N ASN A 112 1.45 -8.08 -62.10
CA ASN A 112 2.76 -8.62 -62.49
C ASN A 112 2.91 -10.12 -62.13
N PRO A 113 2.12 -11.03 -62.72
CA PRO A 113 2.12 -12.45 -62.36
C PRO A 113 3.46 -13.16 -62.61
N ASP A 114 4.25 -12.70 -63.59
CA ASP A 114 5.57 -13.30 -63.85
C ASP A 114 6.61 -12.92 -62.79
N SER A 115 6.43 -11.77 -62.12
CA SER A 115 7.26 -11.36 -60.99
C SER A 115 7.03 -12.28 -59.78
N ASP A 116 5.78 -12.70 -59.54
CA ASP A 116 5.45 -13.73 -58.53
C ASP A 116 6.14 -15.06 -58.83
N LYS A 117 6.00 -15.57 -60.06
CA LYS A 117 6.63 -16.82 -60.48
C LYS A 117 8.14 -16.79 -60.27
N LYS A 118 8.80 -15.69 -60.66
CA LYS A 118 10.25 -15.53 -60.49
C LYS A 118 10.65 -15.54 -59.02
N PHE A 119 9.90 -14.85 -58.17
CA PHE A 119 10.15 -14.83 -56.73
C PHE A 119 9.96 -16.21 -56.09
N PHE A 120 8.86 -16.90 -56.38
CA PHE A 120 8.57 -18.24 -55.86
C PHE A 120 9.61 -19.26 -56.34
N ASN A 121 10.01 -19.21 -57.61
CA ASN A 121 11.08 -20.04 -58.17
C ASN A 121 12.46 -19.73 -57.56
N THR A 122 12.67 -18.51 -57.06
CA THR A 122 13.90 -18.18 -56.33
C THR A 122 13.88 -18.80 -54.93
N LEU A 123 12.76 -18.67 -54.22
CA LEU A 123 12.57 -19.24 -52.88
C LEU A 123 12.61 -20.78 -52.87
N SER A 124 12.12 -21.44 -53.92
CA SER A 124 12.12 -22.92 -54.01
C SER A 124 13.52 -23.53 -53.94
N LYS A 125 14.55 -22.77 -54.31
CA LYS A 125 15.97 -23.17 -54.28
C LYS A 125 16.55 -23.18 -52.86
N PHE A 126 15.90 -22.53 -51.91
CA PHE A 126 16.38 -22.46 -50.52
C PHE A 126 15.85 -23.62 -49.69
N ASN A 127 16.69 -24.11 -48.77
CA ASN A 127 16.28 -25.04 -47.70
C ASN A 127 16.31 -24.38 -46.31
N ASN A 128 17.00 -23.25 -46.19
CA ASN A 128 17.27 -22.52 -44.95
C ASN A 128 16.49 -21.19 -44.82
N VAL A 129 15.45 -21.00 -45.65
CA VAL A 129 14.52 -19.85 -45.53
C VAL A 129 13.32 -20.26 -44.68
N VAL A 130 12.95 -19.41 -43.72
CA VAL A 130 11.73 -19.48 -42.90
C VAL A 130 10.85 -18.30 -43.28
N VAL A 131 9.63 -18.57 -43.75
CA VAL A 131 8.65 -17.53 -44.09
C VAL A 131 7.62 -17.34 -42.98
N GLY A 132 7.09 -16.11 -42.86
CA GLY A 132 6.04 -15.81 -41.89
C GLY A 132 4.65 -16.31 -42.32
N PHE A 133 3.87 -16.83 -41.36
CA PHE A 133 2.42 -17.02 -41.50
C PHE A 133 1.65 -16.34 -40.38
N MET A 134 0.39 -16.00 -40.64
CA MET A 134 -0.49 -15.30 -39.71
C MET A 134 -1.64 -16.23 -39.27
N PRO A 135 -1.66 -16.77 -38.03
CA PRO A 135 -2.88 -17.40 -37.50
C PRO A 135 -4.02 -16.38 -37.33
N SER A 136 -5.26 -16.86 -37.31
CA SER A 136 -6.47 -16.04 -37.24
C SER A 136 -7.43 -16.60 -36.20
N VAL A 137 -8.05 -15.72 -35.41
CA VAL A 137 -9.12 -16.09 -34.47
C VAL A 137 -10.44 -16.38 -35.15
N LYS A 138 -10.63 -15.87 -36.38
CA LYS A 138 -11.83 -16.13 -37.18
C LYS A 138 -11.75 -17.52 -37.79
N PRO A 139 -12.84 -18.30 -37.81
CA PRO A 139 -12.85 -19.57 -38.53
C PRO A 139 -12.73 -19.33 -40.03
N TRP A 140 -12.46 -20.40 -40.77
CA TRP A 140 -12.48 -20.39 -42.23
C TRP A 140 -13.84 -19.92 -42.77
N ALA A 141 -13.80 -19.02 -43.76
CA ALA A 141 -15.02 -18.58 -44.45
C ALA A 141 -15.63 -19.72 -45.30
N ASP A 142 -14.76 -20.46 -45.99
CA ASP A 142 -15.08 -21.69 -46.70
C ASP A 142 -14.52 -22.88 -45.89
N LYS A 143 -15.41 -23.71 -45.34
CA LYS A 143 -15.03 -24.83 -44.47
C LYS A 143 -14.34 -25.96 -45.24
N ASP A 144 -14.77 -26.22 -46.47
CA ASP A 144 -14.23 -27.32 -47.28
C ASP A 144 -12.81 -26.99 -47.73
N PHE A 145 -12.59 -25.75 -48.18
CA PHE A 145 -11.25 -25.23 -48.45
C PHE A 145 -10.38 -25.27 -47.19
N GLY A 146 -10.93 -24.82 -46.05
CA GLY A 146 -10.23 -24.82 -44.77
C GLY A 146 -9.72 -26.21 -44.36
N GLU A 147 -10.56 -27.24 -44.45
CA GLU A 147 -10.17 -28.61 -44.09
C GLU A 147 -9.04 -29.14 -45.01
N ILE A 148 -9.13 -28.88 -46.31
CA ILE A 148 -8.09 -29.26 -47.28
C ILE A 148 -6.77 -28.53 -46.97
N TYR A 149 -6.86 -27.22 -46.73
CA TYR A 149 -5.69 -26.39 -46.44
C TYR A 149 -5.03 -26.80 -45.13
N ASP A 150 -5.80 -27.02 -44.07
CA ASP A 150 -5.29 -27.42 -42.76
C ASP A 150 -4.57 -28.77 -42.83
N LYS A 151 -5.09 -29.75 -43.57
CA LYS A 151 -4.41 -31.04 -43.80
C LYS A 151 -3.06 -30.86 -44.48
N ALA A 152 -2.98 -29.99 -45.50
CA ALA A 152 -1.74 -29.69 -46.19
C ALA A 152 -0.75 -28.89 -45.31
N PHE A 153 -1.27 -27.99 -44.46
CA PHE A 153 -0.47 -27.08 -43.64
C PHE A 153 0.31 -27.79 -42.51
N ILE A 154 -0.10 -29.02 -42.13
CA ILE A 154 0.58 -29.85 -41.12
C ILE A 154 2.08 -30.02 -41.41
N LYS A 155 2.52 -29.90 -42.67
CA LYS A 155 3.95 -29.95 -43.05
C LYS A 155 4.83 -28.91 -42.33
N PHE A 156 4.25 -27.83 -41.81
CA PHE A 156 4.97 -26.80 -41.04
C PHE A 156 4.92 -27.00 -39.52
N SER A 157 4.20 -28.01 -39.03
CA SER A 157 4.16 -28.31 -37.61
C SER A 157 5.51 -28.81 -37.10
N ALA A 158 5.80 -28.56 -35.82
CA ALA A 158 6.99 -29.05 -35.15
C ALA A 158 6.71 -30.38 -34.44
N ARG A 159 7.75 -31.21 -34.30
CA ARG A 159 7.72 -32.41 -33.46
C ARG A 159 7.72 -31.99 -32.00
N ALA A 160 6.60 -32.19 -31.31
CA ALA A 160 6.44 -31.79 -29.93
C ALA A 160 5.56 -32.78 -29.15
N GLU A 161 6.03 -33.17 -27.97
CA GLU A 161 5.23 -33.82 -26.94
C GLU A 161 4.59 -32.73 -26.06
N ASP A 162 3.26 -32.62 -26.10
CA ASP A 162 2.52 -31.61 -25.35
C ASP A 162 1.99 -32.17 -24.02
N LYS A 163 2.62 -31.78 -22.90
CA LYS A 163 2.19 -32.09 -21.52
C LYS A 163 1.56 -30.89 -20.82
N THR A 164 1.16 -29.87 -21.57
CA THR A 164 0.50 -28.69 -20.99
C THR A 164 -0.94 -29.03 -20.60
N THR A 165 -1.44 -28.43 -19.51
CA THR A 165 -2.84 -28.58 -19.07
C THR A 165 -3.71 -27.39 -19.43
N SER A 166 -3.11 -26.29 -19.87
CA SER A 166 -3.75 -24.98 -19.96
C SER A 166 -3.38 -24.20 -21.21
N MET A 167 -2.87 -24.86 -22.25
CA MET A 167 -2.38 -24.16 -23.43
C MET A 167 -3.55 -23.53 -24.22
N PRO A 168 -3.40 -22.26 -24.64
CA PRO A 168 -4.49 -21.50 -25.23
C PRO A 168 -4.84 -22.02 -26.63
N TYR A 169 -6.13 -22.16 -26.88
CA TYR A 169 -6.70 -22.68 -28.13
C TYR A 169 -7.64 -21.62 -28.73
N PHE A 170 -7.05 -20.53 -29.22
CA PHE A 170 -7.80 -19.34 -29.63
C PHE A 170 -7.80 -19.09 -31.13
N TYR A 171 -6.86 -19.68 -31.85
CA TYR A 171 -6.81 -19.59 -33.30
C TYR A 171 -7.75 -20.62 -33.93
N SER A 172 -8.58 -20.16 -34.85
CA SER A 172 -9.59 -20.96 -35.55
C SER A 172 -9.23 -21.22 -37.01
N SER A 173 -8.34 -20.41 -37.60
CA SER A 173 -7.81 -20.62 -38.95
C SER A 173 -6.38 -20.09 -39.08
N ILE A 174 -5.75 -20.34 -40.23
CA ILE A 174 -4.47 -19.77 -40.62
C ILE A 174 -4.69 -18.97 -41.90
N MET A 175 -4.10 -17.78 -42.02
CA MET A 175 -4.19 -17.00 -43.25
C MET A 175 -3.63 -17.83 -44.42
N PRO A 176 -4.43 -18.09 -45.48
CA PRO A 176 -4.00 -18.98 -46.55
C PRO A 176 -2.91 -18.33 -47.40
N PHE A 177 -1.91 -19.13 -47.74
CA PHE A 177 -0.92 -18.76 -48.74
C PHE A 177 -1.50 -18.97 -50.15
N PRO A 178 -1.13 -18.11 -51.12
CA PRO A 178 -1.39 -18.41 -52.53
C PRO A 178 -0.81 -19.78 -52.90
N LYS A 179 -1.58 -20.62 -53.60
CA LYS A 179 -1.17 -22.00 -53.91
C LYS A 179 0.25 -22.12 -54.52
N PRO A 180 0.64 -21.34 -55.55
CA PRO A 180 1.99 -21.42 -56.10
C PRO A 180 3.10 -21.07 -55.09
N TYR A 181 2.80 -20.18 -54.14
CA TYR A 181 3.70 -19.86 -53.04
C TYR A 181 3.78 -21.01 -52.03
N PHE A 182 2.62 -21.55 -51.61
CA PHE A 182 2.52 -22.67 -50.68
C PHE A 182 3.30 -23.91 -51.15
N ASP A 183 3.27 -24.19 -52.45
CA ASP A 183 3.90 -25.36 -53.07
C ASP A 183 5.43 -25.29 -53.01
N VAL A 184 6.02 -24.09 -53.07
CA VAL A 184 7.49 -23.92 -53.08
C VAL A 184 8.12 -23.72 -51.71
N ILE A 185 7.36 -23.24 -50.73
CA ILE A 185 7.90 -22.96 -49.39
C ILE A 185 8.08 -24.24 -48.57
N LYS A 186 9.24 -24.36 -47.93
CA LYS A 186 9.64 -25.55 -47.15
C LYS A 186 9.52 -25.37 -45.65
N ASN A 187 9.71 -24.13 -45.17
CA ASN A 187 9.64 -23.81 -43.75
C ASN A 187 8.81 -22.55 -43.54
N ALA A 188 7.91 -22.61 -42.56
CA ALA A 188 7.14 -21.46 -42.14
C ALA A 188 7.13 -21.40 -40.60
N GLY A 189 7.01 -20.19 -40.06
CA GLY A 189 6.81 -19.93 -38.65
C GLY A 189 5.79 -18.82 -38.44
N SER A 190 5.10 -18.82 -37.30
CA SER A 190 4.14 -17.76 -37.02
C SER A 190 4.87 -16.45 -36.77
N VAL A 191 4.41 -15.38 -37.41
CA VAL A 191 4.82 -14.03 -37.02
C VAL A 191 3.95 -13.63 -35.83
N SER A 192 4.61 -13.34 -34.71
CA SER A 192 3.99 -13.23 -33.39
C SER A 192 2.79 -12.28 -33.38
N MET A 193 1.64 -12.82 -32.98
CA MET A 193 0.43 -12.07 -32.66
C MET A 193 0.17 -12.21 -31.18
N LEU A 194 0.35 -11.13 -30.42
CA LEU A 194 -0.35 -10.96 -29.16
C LEU A 194 -1.69 -10.32 -29.52
N PRO A 195 -2.77 -11.09 -29.71
CA PRO A 195 -4.08 -10.46 -29.85
C PRO A 195 -4.33 -9.63 -28.60
N GLY A 196 -4.59 -8.33 -28.79
CA GLY A 196 -4.98 -7.44 -27.71
C GLY A 196 -6.20 -8.01 -27.00
N PHE A 197 -7.31 -8.23 -27.71
CA PHE A 197 -8.53 -8.76 -27.11
C PHE A 197 -8.93 -10.08 -27.78
N ILE A 198 -9.14 -11.15 -27.00
CA ILE A 198 -9.79 -12.39 -27.48
C ILE A 198 -11.06 -12.60 -26.65
N ASN A 199 -12.25 -12.55 -27.28
CA ASN A 199 -13.53 -12.93 -26.67
C ASN A 199 -13.79 -12.33 -25.27
N GLY A 200 -13.47 -11.05 -25.06
CA GLY A 200 -13.65 -10.36 -23.78
C GLY A 200 -12.58 -10.65 -22.71
N ASN A 201 -11.58 -11.48 -23.01
CA ASN A 201 -10.45 -11.75 -22.12
C ASN A 201 -9.19 -10.96 -22.51
N ILE A 202 -8.46 -10.53 -21.49
CA ILE A 202 -7.38 -9.56 -21.54
C ILE A 202 -6.02 -10.29 -21.56
N SER A 203 -5.30 -10.26 -22.67
CA SER A 203 -3.87 -10.65 -22.69
C SER A 203 -3.05 -9.62 -21.91
N SER A 204 -1.84 -9.95 -21.43
CA SER A 204 -1.00 -8.95 -20.76
C SER A 204 -0.66 -7.75 -21.66
N TYR A 205 -0.64 -7.97 -22.99
CA TYR A 205 -0.50 -6.93 -24.00
C TYR A 205 -1.76 -6.09 -24.18
N ALA A 206 -2.95 -6.63 -23.88
CA ALA A 206 -4.22 -5.92 -23.98
C ALA A 206 -4.35 -4.72 -23.04
N ILE A 207 -3.68 -4.79 -21.88
CA ILE A 207 -3.84 -3.82 -20.78
C ILE A 207 -3.20 -2.49 -21.13
N ASP A 208 -1.97 -2.53 -21.67
CA ASP A 208 -1.17 -1.33 -21.92
C ASP A 208 -0.49 -1.29 -23.30
N GLN A 209 -0.71 -2.31 -24.14
CA GLN A 209 -0.16 -2.43 -25.50
C GLN A 209 1.37 -2.39 -25.55
N VAL A 210 2.06 -2.80 -24.48
CA VAL A 210 3.53 -2.89 -24.44
C VAL A 210 3.99 -4.34 -24.61
N PHE A 211 4.82 -4.58 -25.63
CA PHE A 211 5.35 -5.89 -25.99
C PHE A 211 6.51 -6.28 -25.06
N ARG A 212 6.27 -7.22 -24.15
CA ARG A 212 7.26 -7.71 -23.15
C ARG A 212 7.64 -9.18 -23.32
N ASN A 213 6.77 -9.93 -23.96
CA ASN A 213 6.85 -11.39 -24.03
C ASN A 213 6.71 -11.84 -25.48
N HIS A 214 7.25 -13.01 -25.79
CA HIS A 214 7.13 -13.63 -27.10
C HIS A 214 6.48 -15.00 -26.99
N GLU A 215 5.57 -15.30 -27.93
CA GLU A 215 5.00 -16.63 -28.10
C GLU A 215 5.87 -17.43 -29.07
N TYR A 216 6.64 -18.39 -28.55
CA TYR A 216 7.53 -19.19 -29.40
C TYR A 216 6.81 -20.28 -30.19
N PHE A 217 5.58 -20.62 -29.84
CA PHE A 217 4.79 -21.67 -30.47
C PHE A 217 3.31 -21.39 -30.25
N LEU A 218 2.48 -21.90 -31.15
CA LEU A 218 1.03 -21.89 -31.06
C LEU A 218 0.48 -23.30 -31.23
N LYS A 219 -0.70 -23.55 -30.68
CA LYS A 219 -1.44 -24.80 -30.87
C LYS A 219 -2.63 -24.55 -31.79
N TYR A 220 -2.73 -25.35 -32.83
CA TYR A 220 -3.80 -25.28 -33.81
C TYR A 220 -4.10 -26.67 -34.38
N ASN A 221 -5.37 -27.06 -34.42
CA ASN A 221 -5.83 -28.38 -34.90
C ASN A 221 -5.02 -29.59 -34.38
N GLY A 222 -4.69 -29.59 -33.08
CA GLY A 222 -4.00 -30.68 -32.37
C GLY A 222 -2.50 -30.72 -32.66
N LYS A 223 -1.98 -29.77 -33.44
CA LYS A 223 -0.58 -29.65 -33.81
C LYS A 223 0.05 -28.41 -33.20
N ILE A 224 1.37 -28.47 -33.02
CA ILE A 224 2.18 -27.36 -32.54
C ILE A 224 2.89 -26.72 -33.71
N TYR A 225 2.70 -25.42 -33.89
CA TYR A 225 3.39 -24.65 -34.92
C TYR A 225 4.37 -23.67 -34.26
N PRO A 226 5.64 -23.65 -34.68
CA PRO A 226 6.63 -22.74 -34.14
C PRO A 226 6.42 -21.31 -34.66
N SER A 227 6.84 -20.32 -33.88
CA SER A 227 7.09 -18.96 -34.35
C SER A 227 8.24 -18.93 -35.37
N VAL A 228 8.39 -17.82 -36.10
CA VAL A 228 9.57 -17.62 -36.98
C VAL A 228 10.88 -17.76 -36.21
N ALA A 229 10.94 -17.22 -34.98
CA ALA A 229 12.12 -17.31 -34.12
C ALA A 229 12.41 -18.76 -33.69
N MET A 230 11.39 -19.47 -33.21
CA MET A 230 11.52 -20.88 -32.83
C MET A 230 11.87 -21.76 -34.03
N LYS A 231 11.28 -21.51 -35.21
CA LYS A 231 11.56 -22.31 -36.40
C LYS A 231 13.01 -22.13 -36.86
N ALA A 232 13.54 -20.90 -36.80
CA ALA A 232 14.96 -20.64 -37.07
C ALA A 232 15.85 -21.45 -36.11
N PHE A 233 15.58 -21.39 -34.80
CA PHE A 233 16.32 -22.15 -33.79
C PHE A 233 16.24 -23.66 -34.02
N LEU A 234 15.06 -24.19 -34.31
CA LEU A 234 14.86 -25.61 -34.62
C LEU A 234 15.71 -26.01 -35.82
N MET A 235 15.70 -25.23 -36.91
CA MET A 235 16.47 -25.55 -38.11
C MET A 235 17.97 -25.52 -37.89
N MET A 236 18.49 -24.54 -37.15
CA MET A 236 19.91 -24.48 -36.78
C MET A 236 20.36 -25.74 -36.02
N ASN A 237 19.44 -26.36 -35.27
CA ASN A 237 19.71 -27.52 -34.44
C ASN A 237 19.17 -28.84 -35.01
N LYS A 238 18.93 -28.91 -36.33
CA LYS A 238 18.46 -30.13 -37.04
C LYS A 238 17.05 -30.62 -36.60
N ASN A 239 16.16 -29.66 -36.30
CA ASN A 239 14.76 -29.84 -35.90
C ASN A 239 14.58 -30.85 -34.76
N PRO A 240 15.16 -30.62 -33.57
CA PRO A 240 15.01 -31.51 -32.41
C PRO A 240 13.54 -31.62 -31.98
N GLU A 241 13.23 -32.66 -31.20
CA GLU A 241 11.90 -32.80 -30.61
C GLU A 241 11.77 -31.91 -29.37
N MET A 242 10.60 -31.31 -29.20
CA MET A 242 10.29 -30.45 -28.06
C MET A 242 9.39 -31.17 -27.07
N VAL A 243 9.57 -30.90 -25.78
CA VAL A 243 8.60 -31.28 -24.74
C VAL A 243 8.07 -30.01 -24.10
N LEU A 244 6.75 -29.82 -24.16
CA LEU A 244 6.06 -28.65 -23.66
C LEU A 244 5.40 -28.96 -22.32
N THR A 245 5.63 -28.10 -21.34
CA THR A 245 4.99 -28.13 -20.02
C THR A 245 4.48 -26.74 -19.67
N ASN A 246 3.61 -26.58 -18.68
CA ASN A 246 3.12 -25.23 -18.34
C ASN A 246 4.23 -24.24 -17.94
N ASN A 247 5.38 -24.75 -17.48
CA ASN A 247 6.47 -23.96 -16.90
C ASN A 247 7.77 -23.96 -17.74
N SER A 248 7.86 -24.79 -18.78
CA SER A 248 9.04 -24.83 -19.65
C SER A 248 8.82 -25.47 -21.01
N ILE A 249 9.65 -25.05 -21.97
CA ILE A 249 9.94 -25.74 -23.23
C ILE A 249 11.29 -26.41 -23.05
N THR A 250 11.37 -27.72 -23.24
CA THR A 250 12.63 -28.48 -23.13
C THR A 250 12.96 -29.18 -24.43
N PHE A 251 14.26 -29.21 -24.76
CA PHE A 251 14.82 -29.90 -25.91
C PHE A 251 15.79 -30.96 -25.40
N PRO A 252 15.33 -32.20 -25.14
CA PRO A 252 16.15 -33.23 -24.52
C PRO A 252 17.44 -33.52 -25.29
N GLN A 253 17.38 -33.52 -26.63
CA GLN A 253 18.55 -33.79 -27.48
C GLN A 253 19.64 -32.70 -27.38
N LEU A 254 19.28 -31.49 -26.93
CA LEU A 254 20.20 -30.36 -26.80
C LEU A 254 20.59 -30.07 -25.35
N ASN A 255 20.02 -30.77 -24.37
CA ASN A 255 20.06 -30.40 -22.96
C ASN A 255 19.72 -28.90 -22.74
N TYR A 256 18.70 -28.41 -23.45
CA TYR A 256 18.33 -27.00 -23.49
C TYR A 256 16.92 -26.78 -22.93
N ARG A 257 16.73 -25.72 -22.15
CA ARG A 257 15.46 -25.42 -21.48
C ARG A 257 15.15 -23.92 -21.48
N ILE A 258 13.96 -23.59 -21.96
CA ILE A 258 13.38 -22.25 -21.89
C ILE A 258 12.34 -22.26 -20.78
N LYS A 259 12.43 -21.29 -19.86
CA LYS A 259 11.37 -21.06 -18.88
C LYS A 259 10.20 -20.38 -19.57
N GLN A 260 9.00 -20.87 -19.35
CA GLN A 260 7.78 -20.25 -19.85
C GLN A 260 6.70 -20.25 -18.77
N LYS A 261 5.63 -19.50 -18.99
CA LYS A 261 4.40 -19.63 -18.22
C LYS A 261 3.24 -19.70 -19.20
N THR A 262 2.60 -20.85 -19.30
CA THR A 262 1.36 -20.97 -20.06
C THR A 262 0.18 -20.51 -19.20
N THR A 263 -0.70 -19.73 -19.81
CA THR A 263 -2.02 -19.42 -19.27
C THR A 263 -3.07 -19.95 -20.25
N PRO A 264 -4.34 -20.04 -19.86
CA PRO A 264 -5.45 -20.34 -20.78
C PRO A 264 -5.53 -19.42 -22.01
N TYR A 265 -4.78 -18.31 -22.03
CA TYR A 265 -4.85 -17.26 -23.05
C TYR A 265 -3.57 -17.06 -23.86
N GLN A 266 -2.39 -17.36 -23.31
CA GLN A 266 -1.10 -17.11 -23.99
C GLN A 266 0.02 -17.98 -23.43
N SER A 267 1.07 -18.21 -24.24
CA SER A 267 2.35 -18.71 -23.73
C SER A 267 3.30 -17.54 -23.48
N ILE A 268 3.71 -17.36 -22.22
CA ILE A 268 4.49 -16.19 -21.81
C ILE A 268 5.96 -16.59 -21.68
N VAL A 269 6.78 -16.10 -22.62
CA VAL A 269 8.25 -16.12 -22.49
C VAL A 269 8.76 -14.67 -22.48
N PRO A 270 9.24 -14.16 -21.33
CA PRO A 270 9.76 -12.80 -21.22
C PRO A 270 10.98 -12.57 -22.11
N LEU A 271 10.94 -11.51 -22.90
CA LEU A 271 12.08 -11.09 -23.71
C LEU A 271 13.05 -10.23 -22.91
N LYS A 272 14.34 -10.47 -23.08
CA LYS A 272 15.40 -9.57 -22.63
C LYS A 272 15.78 -8.65 -23.78
N PHE A 273 15.26 -7.43 -23.73
CA PHE A 273 15.57 -6.42 -24.74
C PHE A 273 16.98 -5.85 -24.60
N TYR A 274 17.51 -5.42 -25.73
CA TYR A 274 18.82 -4.80 -25.86
C TYR A 274 18.70 -3.28 -26.07
N LYS A 275 19.80 -2.56 -25.83
CA LYS A 275 19.98 -1.15 -26.13
C LYS A 275 19.90 -0.93 -27.64
N LEU A 276 19.17 0.11 -28.04
CA LEU A 276 19.18 0.56 -29.43
C LEU A 276 20.47 1.35 -29.74
N ALA A 277 21.10 1.05 -30.87
CA ALA A 277 22.16 1.86 -31.44
C ALA A 277 21.59 3.15 -32.05
N LYS A 278 22.48 4.04 -32.52
CA LYS A 278 22.08 5.27 -33.22
C LYS A 278 21.21 5.01 -34.47
N SER A 279 21.30 3.81 -35.04
CA SER A 279 20.48 3.37 -36.16
C SER A 279 19.00 3.17 -35.80
N GLY A 280 18.65 3.13 -34.52
CA GLY A 280 17.30 2.79 -34.04
C GLY A 280 17.06 1.28 -33.90
N TYR A 281 18.10 0.45 -34.10
CA TYR A 281 18.07 -1.01 -33.98
C TYR A 281 19.06 -1.48 -32.92
N SER A 282 18.75 -2.56 -32.23
CA SER A 282 19.64 -3.20 -31.27
C SER A 282 20.64 -4.16 -31.91
N HIS A 283 20.30 -4.74 -33.06
CA HIS A 283 21.17 -5.62 -33.85
C HIS A 283 21.82 -4.87 -35.02
N PRO A 284 22.95 -5.38 -35.58
CA PRO A 284 23.51 -4.88 -36.81
C PRO A 284 22.48 -4.82 -37.94
N LYS A 285 22.33 -3.65 -38.55
CA LYS A 285 21.33 -3.40 -39.59
C LYS A 285 21.99 -2.98 -40.90
N ILE A 286 21.56 -3.63 -41.98
CA ILE A 286 21.95 -3.35 -43.36
C ILE A 286 20.69 -2.97 -44.14
N SER A 287 20.80 -1.96 -44.99
CA SER A 287 19.68 -1.54 -45.85
C SER A 287 19.52 -2.55 -46.98
N ALA A 288 18.28 -2.93 -47.31
CA ALA A 288 17.99 -3.89 -48.36
C ALA A 288 18.57 -3.46 -49.72
N VAL A 289 18.61 -2.15 -49.99
CA VAL A 289 19.20 -1.58 -51.20
C VAL A 289 20.71 -1.85 -51.32
N ASP A 290 21.43 -1.88 -50.20
CA ASP A 290 22.88 -2.15 -50.20
C ASP A 290 23.17 -3.59 -50.59
N ILE A 291 22.27 -4.52 -50.27
CA ILE A 291 22.35 -5.91 -50.74
C ILE A 291 22.08 -6.00 -52.24
N MET A 292 21.03 -5.30 -52.71
CA MET A 292 20.70 -5.26 -54.14
C MET A 292 21.83 -4.65 -54.98
N ASP A 293 22.42 -3.55 -54.50
CA ASP A 293 23.54 -2.89 -55.18
C ASP A 293 24.80 -3.75 -55.14
N SER A 294 25.02 -4.51 -54.06
CA SER A 294 26.10 -5.50 -53.99
C SER A 294 25.93 -6.61 -55.02
N TYR A 295 24.71 -7.12 -55.19
CA TYR A 295 24.39 -8.11 -56.22
C TYR A 295 24.67 -7.59 -57.62
N ASP A 296 24.17 -6.40 -57.94
CA ASP A 296 24.35 -5.77 -59.25
C ASP A 296 25.84 -5.47 -59.52
N ASN A 297 26.58 -5.00 -58.51
CA ASN A 297 28.01 -4.73 -58.63
C ASN A 297 28.80 -6.01 -58.91
N ILE A 298 28.58 -7.09 -58.17
CA ILE A 298 29.30 -8.36 -58.38
C ILE A 298 29.02 -8.90 -59.79
N LYS A 299 27.76 -8.84 -60.25
CA LYS A 299 27.40 -9.22 -61.63
C LYS A 299 28.12 -8.41 -62.71
N GLN A 300 28.47 -7.16 -62.40
CA GLN A 300 29.24 -6.28 -63.28
C GLN A 300 30.76 -6.38 -63.07
N GLY A 301 31.25 -7.31 -62.24
CA GLY A 301 32.67 -7.43 -61.90
C GLY A 301 33.21 -6.30 -61.00
N LYS A 302 32.33 -5.54 -60.35
CA LYS A 302 32.67 -4.44 -59.43
C LYS A 302 32.66 -4.93 -57.97
N LYS A 303 33.36 -4.19 -57.10
CA LYS A 303 33.37 -4.44 -55.65
C LYS A 303 31.96 -4.26 -55.06
N PRO A 304 31.47 -5.20 -54.23
CA PRO A 304 30.16 -5.06 -53.60
C PRO A 304 30.15 -3.95 -52.54
N VAL A 305 28.97 -3.40 -52.27
CA VAL A 305 28.75 -2.42 -51.19
C VAL A 305 28.90 -3.11 -49.83
N VAL A 306 28.41 -4.34 -49.72
CA VAL A 306 28.48 -5.22 -48.54
C VAL A 306 29.17 -6.50 -48.96
N ALA A 307 30.25 -6.89 -48.26
CA ALA A 307 30.98 -8.10 -48.61
C ALA A 307 30.17 -9.38 -48.28
N PRO A 308 30.24 -10.44 -49.10
CA PRO A 308 29.54 -11.71 -48.83
C PRO A 308 29.91 -12.34 -47.47
N SER A 309 31.19 -12.25 -47.07
CA SER A 309 31.71 -12.83 -45.82
C SER A 309 31.11 -12.24 -44.54
N VAL A 310 30.38 -11.12 -44.63
CA VAL A 310 29.64 -10.54 -43.49
C VAL A 310 28.53 -11.48 -43.01
N PHE A 311 28.04 -12.36 -43.89
CA PHE A 311 26.88 -13.22 -43.64
C PHE A 311 27.26 -14.66 -43.24
N ASP A 312 28.55 -14.98 -43.19
CA ASP A 312 29.05 -16.34 -42.90
C ASP A 312 28.63 -16.80 -41.50
N GLY A 313 27.86 -17.89 -41.45
CA GLY A 313 27.36 -18.45 -40.19
C GLY A 313 26.31 -17.59 -39.48
N LYS A 314 25.75 -16.57 -40.16
CA LYS A 314 24.81 -15.62 -39.56
C LYS A 314 23.35 -15.98 -39.81
N VAL A 315 22.49 -15.55 -38.90
CA VAL A 315 21.04 -15.57 -39.07
C VAL A 315 20.58 -14.22 -39.59
N ILE A 316 19.87 -14.22 -40.72
CA ILE A 316 19.42 -13.00 -41.39
C ILE A 316 17.94 -12.82 -41.14
N VAL A 317 17.54 -11.66 -40.65
CA VAL A 317 16.12 -11.30 -40.51
C VAL A 317 15.81 -10.20 -41.52
N ILE A 318 15.01 -10.55 -42.52
CA ILE A 318 14.58 -9.64 -43.58
C ILE A 318 13.19 -9.12 -43.21
N GLY A 319 13.05 -7.80 -43.13
CA GLY A 319 11.77 -7.16 -42.83
C GLY A 319 11.71 -5.73 -43.37
N ALA A 320 10.55 -5.08 -43.20
CA ALA A 320 10.36 -3.70 -43.61
C ALA A 320 10.10 -2.82 -42.40
N ASN A 321 10.69 -1.62 -42.39
CA ASN A 321 10.31 -0.57 -41.45
C ASN A 321 10.55 0.80 -42.09
N VAL A 322 9.49 1.40 -42.59
CA VAL A 322 9.52 2.71 -43.26
C VAL A 322 8.57 3.66 -42.52
N PRO A 323 8.86 4.97 -42.43
CA PRO A 323 7.96 5.93 -41.78
C PRO A 323 6.51 5.85 -42.25
N ALA A 324 5.60 6.34 -41.40
CA ALA A 324 4.15 6.28 -41.59
C ALA A 324 3.71 6.85 -42.95
N GLY A 325 2.74 6.20 -43.59
CA GLY A 325 2.18 6.58 -44.91
C GLY A 325 2.49 5.62 -46.06
N THR A 326 3.43 4.68 -45.88
CA THR A 326 3.83 3.69 -46.92
C THR A 326 3.19 2.31 -46.76
N GLY A 327 2.51 2.04 -45.64
CA GLY A 327 2.01 0.72 -45.29
C GLY A 327 3.08 -0.26 -44.79
N LEU A 328 4.34 0.18 -44.67
CA LEU A 328 5.49 -0.61 -44.21
C LEU A 328 5.99 -0.24 -42.81
N ASN A 329 5.18 0.47 -42.03
CA ASN A 329 5.50 0.79 -40.65
C ASN A 329 5.04 -0.36 -39.74
N ASP A 330 5.99 -1.16 -39.23
CA ASP A 330 5.72 -2.23 -38.26
C ASP A 330 6.40 -1.93 -36.91
N ASN A 331 6.11 -0.77 -36.33
CA ASN A 331 6.60 -0.43 -35.01
C ASN A 331 5.64 -0.93 -33.90
N LYS A 332 6.22 -1.41 -32.79
CA LYS A 332 5.48 -1.78 -31.57
C LYS A 332 6.01 -1.01 -30.35
N ASN A 333 5.15 -0.79 -29.36
CA ASN A 333 5.61 -0.31 -28.06
C ASN A 333 6.36 -1.44 -27.34
N THR A 334 7.53 -1.13 -26.79
CA THR A 334 8.33 -2.03 -25.96
C THR A 334 8.77 -1.27 -24.70
N PRO A 335 9.27 -1.98 -23.67
CA PRO A 335 9.89 -1.32 -22.51
C PRO A 335 11.02 -0.34 -22.86
N ILE A 336 11.69 -0.54 -24.00
CA ILE A 336 12.83 0.29 -24.42
C ILE A 336 12.37 1.60 -25.06
N VAL A 337 11.47 1.50 -26.05
CA VAL A 337 10.90 2.62 -26.81
C VAL A 337 9.49 2.31 -27.30
N SER A 338 8.69 3.35 -27.54
CA SER A 338 7.33 3.25 -28.08
C SER A 338 7.26 2.87 -29.57
N ASN A 339 8.29 3.20 -30.35
CA ASN A 339 8.36 2.88 -31.78
C ASN A 339 9.51 1.90 -32.06
N HIS A 340 9.43 0.69 -31.51
CA HIS A 340 10.44 -0.34 -31.73
C HIS A 340 10.16 -1.10 -33.04
N PRO A 341 11.10 -1.18 -33.99
CA PRO A 341 10.91 -1.95 -35.22
C PRO A 341 10.59 -3.43 -34.97
N GLY A 342 9.49 -3.94 -35.53
CA GLY A 342 9.04 -5.33 -35.36
C GLY A 342 10.09 -6.36 -35.76
N VAL A 343 10.81 -6.10 -36.86
CA VAL A 343 11.94 -6.93 -37.32
C VAL A 343 13.06 -7.05 -36.28
N ASP A 344 13.32 -6.01 -35.47
CA ASP A 344 14.32 -6.04 -34.39
C ASP A 344 13.80 -6.79 -33.16
N ILE A 345 12.48 -6.79 -32.94
CA ILE A 345 11.83 -7.61 -31.90
C ILE A 345 11.94 -9.10 -32.27
N GLN A 346 11.73 -9.47 -33.54
CA GLN A 346 11.96 -10.85 -34.00
C GLN A 346 13.42 -11.25 -33.85
N ALA A 347 14.36 -10.36 -34.21
CA ALA A 347 15.78 -10.61 -33.98
C ALA A 347 16.10 -10.79 -32.49
N THR A 348 15.52 -9.97 -31.61
CA THR A 348 15.67 -10.11 -30.14
C THR A 348 15.17 -11.48 -29.65
N ALA A 349 14.04 -11.96 -30.17
CA ALA A 349 13.53 -13.29 -29.83
C ALA A 349 14.47 -14.41 -30.32
N ILE A 350 14.99 -14.29 -31.55
CA ILE A 350 15.99 -15.23 -32.10
C ILE A 350 17.28 -15.20 -31.25
N ASP A 351 17.73 -14.01 -30.83
CA ASP A 351 18.94 -13.83 -30.03
C ASP A 351 18.80 -14.49 -28.65
N ASN A 352 17.69 -14.20 -27.96
CA ASN A 352 17.39 -14.77 -26.65
C ASN A 352 17.34 -16.31 -26.70
N ILE A 353 16.74 -16.92 -27.74
CA ILE A 353 16.69 -18.39 -27.85
C ILE A 353 18.02 -19.01 -28.28
N ILE A 354 18.81 -18.37 -29.13
CA ILE A 354 20.13 -18.91 -29.52
C ILE A 354 21.08 -18.89 -28.33
N HIS A 355 21.10 -17.80 -27.55
CA HIS A 355 22.05 -17.59 -26.46
C HIS A 355 21.51 -17.95 -25.06
N ASN A 356 20.27 -18.42 -24.97
CA ASN A 356 19.56 -18.63 -23.70
C ASN A 356 19.51 -17.39 -22.79
N ASP A 357 19.42 -16.20 -23.41
CA ASP A 357 19.51 -14.91 -22.74
C ASP A 357 18.13 -14.33 -22.42
N PHE A 358 17.32 -15.08 -21.66
CA PHE A 358 15.95 -14.68 -21.28
C PHE A 358 15.89 -13.95 -19.94
N LEU A 359 14.85 -13.14 -19.73
CA LEU A 359 14.56 -12.61 -18.41
C LEU A 359 14.00 -13.70 -17.49
N ASN A 360 14.59 -13.83 -16.31
CA ASN A 360 14.17 -14.76 -15.28
C ASN A 360 13.17 -14.09 -14.33
N VAL A 361 11.88 -14.23 -14.63
CA VAL A 361 10.81 -13.72 -13.76
C VAL A 361 10.60 -14.65 -12.58
N ILE A 362 10.77 -14.13 -11.36
CA ILE A 362 10.58 -14.94 -10.16
C ILE A 362 9.09 -15.27 -9.95
N PRO A 363 8.76 -16.47 -9.42
CA PRO A 363 7.38 -16.84 -9.13
C PRO A 363 6.64 -15.83 -8.25
N ALA A 364 5.34 -15.64 -8.51
CA ALA A 364 4.50 -14.72 -7.75
C ALA A 364 4.48 -15.01 -6.24
N GLY A 365 4.54 -16.29 -5.85
CA GLY A 365 4.63 -16.68 -4.43
C GLY A 365 5.89 -16.17 -3.73
N ILE A 366 7.03 -16.12 -4.43
CA ILE A 366 8.28 -15.57 -3.89
C ILE A 366 8.18 -14.05 -3.75
N ASN A 367 7.61 -13.35 -4.75
CA ASN A 367 7.33 -11.92 -4.66
C ASN A 367 6.42 -11.58 -3.46
N LEU A 368 5.36 -12.37 -3.26
CA LEU A 368 4.46 -12.22 -2.10
C LEU A 368 5.19 -12.44 -0.78
N LEU A 369 6.05 -13.46 -0.70
CA LEU A 369 6.85 -13.74 0.49
C LEU A 369 7.81 -12.60 0.81
N ILE A 370 8.55 -12.09 -0.18
CA ILE A 370 9.46 -10.94 -0.02
C ILE A 370 8.69 -9.72 0.49
N THR A 371 7.53 -9.44 -0.12
CA THR A 371 6.65 -8.33 0.29
C THR A 371 6.20 -8.50 1.74
N PHE A 372 5.70 -9.68 2.09
CA PHE A 372 5.21 -9.97 3.43
C PHE A 372 6.31 -9.85 4.49
N LEU A 373 7.50 -10.41 4.24
CA LEU A 373 8.64 -10.31 5.16
C LEU A 373 9.09 -8.86 5.33
N GLY A 374 9.15 -8.08 4.26
CA GLY A 374 9.48 -6.66 4.34
C GLY A 374 8.44 -5.87 5.16
N MET A 375 7.15 -6.16 5.00
CA MET A 375 6.09 -5.56 5.83
C MET A 375 6.28 -5.89 7.32
N LEU A 376 6.61 -7.14 7.66
CA LEU A 376 6.88 -7.54 9.05
C LEU A 376 8.07 -6.80 9.64
N ILE A 377 9.16 -6.64 8.88
CA ILE A 377 10.35 -5.90 9.32
C ILE A 377 10.01 -4.43 9.58
N VAL A 378 9.33 -3.77 8.63
CA VAL A 378 8.91 -2.35 8.77
C VAL A 378 7.97 -2.19 9.97
N TYR A 379 7.01 -3.08 10.14
CA TYR A 379 6.10 -3.07 11.29
C TYR A 379 6.86 -3.25 12.61
N GLY A 380 7.81 -4.20 12.67
CA GLY A 380 8.65 -4.45 13.84
C GLY A 380 9.49 -3.23 14.24
N ILE A 381 10.12 -2.56 13.27
CA ILE A 381 10.91 -1.35 13.48
C ILE A 381 10.07 -0.23 14.11
N ILE A 382 8.86 0.00 13.59
CA ILE A 382 7.97 1.06 14.12
C ILE A 382 7.53 0.76 15.56
N ARG A 383 7.39 -0.51 15.92
CA ARG A 383 7.05 -0.95 17.27
C ARG A 383 8.21 -0.83 18.25
N MET A 384 9.44 -1.03 17.79
CA MET A 384 10.62 -1.05 18.66
C MET A 384 11.25 0.33 18.88
N TYR A 385 11.22 1.21 17.88
CA TYR A 385 11.93 2.50 17.90
C TYR A 385 11.01 3.71 18.09
N ASP A 386 11.60 4.84 18.48
CA ASP A 386 10.97 6.16 18.48
C ASP A 386 10.74 6.68 17.04
N LEU A 387 9.88 7.68 16.89
CA LEU A 387 9.37 8.14 15.60
C LEU A 387 10.48 8.44 14.58
N PHE A 388 11.52 9.17 14.98
CA PHE A 388 12.58 9.58 14.05
C PHE A 388 13.39 8.38 13.58
N LYS A 389 13.84 7.52 14.50
CA LYS A 389 14.62 6.31 14.15
C LYS A 389 13.81 5.31 13.33
N SER A 390 12.51 5.16 13.61
CA SER A 390 11.67 4.25 12.84
C SER A 390 11.42 4.76 11.42
N ILE A 391 11.22 6.07 11.22
CA ILE A 391 11.09 6.67 9.89
C ILE A 391 12.38 6.49 9.09
N THR A 392 13.53 6.89 9.65
CA THR A 392 14.81 6.81 8.93
C THR A 392 15.17 5.38 8.56
N SER A 393 14.95 4.42 9.47
CA SER A 393 15.19 3.00 9.21
C SER A 393 14.24 2.43 8.15
N SER A 394 12.97 2.84 8.14
CA SER A 394 12.01 2.39 7.13
C SER A 394 12.36 2.93 5.74
N ILE A 395 12.80 4.19 5.64
CA ILE A 395 13.29 4.78 4.38
C ILE A 395 14.55 4.04 3.91
N ALA A 396 15.48 3.72 4.82
CA ALA A 396 16.68 2.96 4.49
C ALA A 396 16.35 1.56 3.93
N ILE A 397 15.33 0.88 4.48
CA ILE A 397 14.86 -0.41 3.95
C ILE A 397 14.26 -0.27 2.56
N ILE A 398 13.41 0.74 2.33
CA ILE A 398 12.83 1.01 1.00
C ILE A 398 13.96 1.29 -0.01
N ALA A 399 14.95 2.11 0.36
CA ALA A 399 16.09 2.41 -0.49
C ALA A 399 16.93 1.15 -0.78
N ALA A 400 17.25 0.35 0.25
CA ALA A 400 17.99 -0.90 0.09
C ALA A 400 17.23 -1.88 -0.81
N TYR A 401 15.92 -1.99 -0.65
CA TYR A 401 15.07 -2.81 -1.50
C TYR A 401 15.14 -2.37 -2.97
N LEU A 402 15.00 -1.07 -3.25
CA LEU A 402 15.10 -0.54 -4.61
C LEU A 402 16.47 -0.79 -5.23
N VAL A 403 17.56 -0.67 -4.46
CA VAL A 403 18.92 -0.98 -4.91
C VAL A 403 19.05 -2.47 -5.24
N ILE A 404 18.57 -3.35 -4.37
CA ILE A 404 18.57 -4.81 -4.60
C ILE A 404 17.77 -5.14 -5.87
N THR A 405 16.58 -4.55 -6.04
CA THR A 405 15.75 -4.73 -7.23
C THR A 405 16.47 -4.29 -8.49
N TYR A 406 17.12 -3.13 -8.49
CA TYR A 406 17.90 -2.66 -9.64
C TYR A 406 19.04 -3.64 -9.99
N ILE A 407 19.75 -4.15 -8.98
CA ILE A 407 20.81 -5.16 -9.16
C ILE A 407 20.23 -6.46 -9.74
N CYS A 408 19.10 -6.95 -9.22
CA CYS A 408 18.43 -8.14 -9.75
C CYS A 408 18.10 -7.98 -11.24
N PHE A 409 17.50 -6.85 -11.63
CA PHE A 409 17.21 -6.57 -13.03
C PHE A 409 18.48 -6.46 -13.87
N TYR A 410 19.54 -5.83 -13.35
CA TYR A 410 20.83 -5.73 -14.04
C TYR A 410 21.38 -7.11 -14.44
N PHE A 411 21.17 -8.12 -13.61
CA PHE A 411 21.54 -9.53 -13.86
C PHE A 411 20.42 -10.36 -14.51
N GLY A 412 19.37 -9.72 -15.06
CA GLY A 412 18.30 -10.39 -15.79
C GLY A 412 17.27 -11.12 -14.92
N THR A 413 17.26 -10.91 -13.60
CA THR A 413 16.23 -11.43 -12.69
C THR A 413 15.20 -10.36 -12.39
N VAL A 414 13.94 -10.65 -12.73
CA VAL A 414 12.82 -9.73 -12.55
C VAL A 414 12.14 -10.04 -11.23
N ILE A 415 12.10 -9.03 -10.35
CA ILE A 415 11.33 -9.02 -9.11
C ILE A 415 10.38 -7.82 -9.12
N ASN A 416 9.31 -7.84 -8.33
CA ASN A 416 8.44 -6.67 -8.23
C ASN A 416 9.25 -5.46 -7.72
N VAL A 417 8.88 -4.26 -8.13
CA VAL A 417 9.60 -3.02 -7.88
C VAL A 417 8.77 -2.12 -6.98
N ILE A 418 7.57 -1.76 -7.42
CA ILE A 418 6.79 -0.69 -6.79
C ILE A 418 5.72 -1.24 -5.84
N THR A 419 5.19 -2.43 -6.14
CA THR A 419 4.18 -3.08 -5.30
C THR A 419 4.67 -3.26 -3.86
N PRO A 420 5.89 -3.78 -3.61
CA PRO A 420 6.34 -3.97 -2.23
C PRO A 420 6.65 -2.65 -1.53
N VAL A 421 7.12 -1.63 -2.27
CA VAL A 421 7.33 -0.28 -1.74
C VAL A 421 6.02 0.34 -1.26
N VAL A 422 4.95 0.26 -2.07
CA VAL A 422 3.61 0.75 -1.67
C VAL A 422 3.10 -0.02 -0.46
N MET A 423 3.30 -1.34 -0.41
CA MET A 423 2.91 -2.15 0.75
C MET A 423 3.69 -1.79 2.01
N PHE A 424 4.97 -1.43 1.90
CA PHE A 424 5.75 -0.92 3.04
C PHE A 424 5.19 0.42 3.52
N ILE A 425 4.88 1.36 2.62
CA ILE A 425 4.29 2.67 2.96
C ILE A 425 2.93 2.50 3.66
N VAL A 426 2.05 1.65 3.12
CA VAL A 426 0.75 1.35 3.76
C VAL A 426 0.93 0.69 5.11
N THR A 427 1.93 -0.19 5.26
CA THR A 427 2.28 -0.79 6.54
C THR A 427 2.74 0.27 7.55
N MET A 428 3.51 1.28 7.12
CA MET A 428 3.89 2.39 7.99
C MET A 428 2.64 3.14 8.49
N LEU A 429 1.70 3.48 7.61
CA LEU A 429 0.46 4.16 7.99
C LEU A 429 -0.35 3.36 9.02
N ILE A 430 -0.53 2.05 8.78
CA ILE A 430 -1.24 1.15 9.69
C ILE A 430 -0.50 1.03 11.03
N ALA A 431 0.82 0.85 11.00
CA ALA A 431 1.65 0.67 12.19
C ALA A 431 1.65 1.92 13.09
N TYR A 432 1.77 3.12 12.51
CA TYR A 432 1.69 4.37 13.28
C TYR A 432 0.30 4.63 13.84
N THR A 433 -0.75 4.37 13.05
CA THR A 433 -2.13 4.48 13.54
C THR A 433 -2.35 3.55 14.74
N HIS A 434 -1.88 2.31 14.65
CA HIS A 434 -1.95 1.35 15.74
C HIS A 434 -1.16 1.81 16.98
N LYS A 435 0.08 2.29 16.79
CA LYS A 435 0.93 2.83 17.86
C LYS A 435 0.26 4.01 18.57
N PHE A 436 -0.26 4.97 17.82
CA PHE A 436 -0.96 6.15 18.34
C PHE A 436 -2.21 5.78 19.17
N VAL A 437 -3.03 4.84 18.68
CA VAL A 437 -4.22 4.37 19.41
C VAL A 437 -3.84 3.67 20.72
N LEU A 438 -2.77 2.88 20.72
CA LEU A 438 -2.28 2.23 21.93
C LEU A 438 -1.76 3.23 22.97
N GLU A 439 -0.97 4.22 22.52
CA GLU A 439 -0.44 5.27 23.39
C GLU A 439 -1.55 6.13 24.01
N ASN A 440 -2.56 6.51 23.24
CA ASN A 440 -3.70 7.29 23.75
C ASN A 440 -4.55 6.52 24.76
N ARG A 441 -4.77 5.21 24.55
CA ARG A 441 -5.49 4.38 25.52
C ARG A 441 -4.76 4.29 26.86
N SER A 442 -3.43 4.26 26.85
CA SER A 442 -2.63 4.28 28.07
C SER A 442 -2.78 5.61 28.81
N LYS A 443 -2.76 6.74 28.08
CA LYS A 443 -2.97 8.08 28.66
C LYS A 443 -4.36 8.23 29.29
N GLU A 444 -5.42 7.78 28.62
CA GLU A 444 -6.79 7.83 29.15
C GLU A 444 -6.97 6.97 30.41
N LYS A 445 -6.32 5.80 30.48
CA LYS A 445 -6.33 4.98 31.71
C LYS A 445 -5.66 5.68 32.88
N VAL A 446 -4.52 6.34 32.64
CA VAL A 446 -3.82 7.13 33.67
C VAL A 446 -4.69 8.29 34.13
N LYS A 447 -5.29 9.04 33.19
CA LYS A 447 -6.22 10.14 33.50
C LYS A 447 -7.42 9.67 34.32
N SER A 448 -8.06 8.57 33.93
CA SER A 448 -9.20 7.98 34.67
C SER A 448 -8.78 7.51 36.08
N ALA A 449 -7.57 6.97 36.24
CA ALA A 449 -7.07 6.61 37.55
C ALA A 449 -6.82 7.83 38.43
N MET A 450 -6.25 8.92 37.88
CA MET A 450 -6.01 10.17 38.60
C MET A 450 -7.32 10.85 39.04
N GLY A 451 -8.37 10.82 38.20
CA GLY A 451 -9.69 11.36 38.53
C GLY A 451 -10.41 10.67 39.70
N LYS A 452 -9.96 9.48 40.14
CA LYS A 452 -10.48 8.85 41.36
C LYS A 452 -9.91 9.42 42.65
N TYR A 453 -8.77 10.12 42.57
CA TYR A 453 -8.05 10.68 43.71
C TYR A 453 -8.07 12.20 43.73
N MET A 454 -8.60 12.85 42.68
CA MET A 454 -8.66 14.29 42.51
C MET A 454 -9.99 14.62 41.81
N SER A 455 -10.68 15.69 42.22
CA SER A 455 -11.90 16.13 41.52
C SER A 455 -11.59 16.45 40.05
N GLU A 456 -12.57 16.25 39.15
CA GLU A 456 -12.38 16.48 37.72
C GLU A 456 -11.83 17.87 37.40
N ASP A 457 -12.27 18.88 38.15
CA ASP A 457 -11.87 20.26 37.94
C ASP A 457 -10.44 20.54 38.40
N VAL A 458 -9.98 19.88 39.46
CA VAL A 458 -8.57 19.93 39.88
C VAL A 458 -7.70 19.19 38.87
N MET A 459 -8.13 18.00 38.40
CA MET A 459 -7.41 17.25 37.36
C MET A 459 -7.30 18.06 36.05
N LYS A 460 -8.38 18.70 35.59
CA LYS A 460 -8.35 19.56 34.38
C LYS A 460 -7.36 20.70 34.54
N ARG A 461 -7.30 21.36 35.70
CA ARG A 461 -6.32 22.43 35.95
C ARG A 461 -4.89 21.94 36.06
N VAL A 462 -4.67 20.79 36.69
CA VAL A 462 -3.34 20.17 36.81
C VAL A 462 -2.82 19.77 35.42
N ILE A 463 -3.67 19.21 34.56
CA ILE A 463 -3.29 18.87 33.18
C ILE A 463 -3.05 20.12 32.33
N MET A 464 -3.89 21.16 32.47
CA MET A 464 -3.77 22.40 31.69
C MET A 464 -2.58 23.27 32.11
N ASN A 465 -2.12 23.17 33.36
CA ASN A 465 -1.00 23.96 33.88
C ASN A 465 0.15 23.07 34.37
N ILE A 466 0.35 21.90 33.75
CA ILE A 466 1.32 20.90 34.23
C ILE A 466 2.75 21.46 34.29
N ASP A 467 3.06 22.40 33.41
CA ASP A 467 4.37 23.07 33.33
C ASP A 467 4.54 24.23 34.34
N ASN A 468 3.46 24.64 35.02
CA ASN A 468 3.41 25.75 36.00
C ASN A 468 2.91 25.31 37.39
N LEU A 469 3.11 24.04 37.76
CA LEU A 469 2.79 23.51 39.09
C LEU A 469 3.86 23.93 40.11
N GLY A 470 3.75 25.16 40.63
CA GLY A 470 4.60 25.67 41.72
C GLY A 470 3.88 25.75 43.07
N LEU A 471 4.67 25.83 44.16
CA LEU A 471 4.20 26.28 45.47
C LEU A 471 3.81 27.76 45.38
N GLY A 472 2.74 28.14 46.08
CA GLY A 472 2.25 29.51 46.09
C GLY A 472 0.75 29.59 45.92
N GLY A 473 0.24 30.81 45.91
CA GLY A 473 -1.19 31.07 45.99
C GLY A 473 -1.47 32.56 46.00
N LYS A 474 -2.75 32.90 46.17
CA LYS A 474 -3.22 34.28 46.24
C LYS A 474 -4.13 34.46 47.43
N LYS A 475 -4.30 35.70 47.87
CA LYS A 475 -5.40 36.07 48.75
C LYS A 475 -6.70 36.07 47.95
N ALA A 476 -7.73 35.43 48.48
CA ALA A 476 -9.06 35.42 47.88
C ALA A 476 -10.13 35.44 48.98
N THR A 477 -11.27 36.06 48.69
CA THR A 477 -12.45 35.92 49.54
C THR A 477 -13.18 34.66 49.12
N VAL A 478 -13.35 33.73 50.06
CA VAL A 478 -14.03 32.45 49.82
C VAL A 478 -15.07 32.23 50.90
N THR A 479 -15.97 31.27 50.66
CA THR A 479 -16.82 30.70 51.71
C THR A 479 -16.37 29.28 52.00
N VAL A 480 -16.16 28.98 53.28
CA VAL A 480 -15.75 27.66 53.76
C VAL A 480 -16.91 27.02 54.50
N LEU A 481 -17.23 25.78 54.14
CA LEU A 481 -18.23 24.94 54.79
C LEU A 481 -17.52 23.76 55.44
N PHE A 482 -17.78 23.55 56.73
CA PHE A 482 -17.48 22.31 57.43
C PHE A 482 -18.79 21.60 57.76
N ALA A 483 -18.88 20.31 57.49
CA ALA A 483 -19.97 19.45 57.92
C ALA A 483 -19.40 18.24 58.65
N ASP A 484 -19.90 17.92 59.84
CA ASP A 484 -19.40 16.80 60.64
C ASP A 484 -20.53 15.92 61.18
N ILE A 485 -20.29 14.63 61.37
CA ILE A 485 -21.31 13.70 61.87
C ILE A 485 -21.39 13.78 63.40
N ARG A 486 -22.60 14.01 63.91
CA ARG A 486 -22.85 14.08 65.34
C ARG A 486 -22.69 12.73 66.01
N GLY A 487 -21.86 12.71 67.06
CA GLY A 487 -21.68 11.51 67.88
C GLY A 487 -20.99 10.38 67.13
N PHE A 488 -20.29 10.68 66.02
CA PHE A 488 -19.60 9.68 65.21
C PHE A 488 -18.63 8.84 66.03
N THR A 489 -17.83 9.44 66.91
CA THR A 489 -16.88 8.71 67.77
C THR A 489 -17.58 7.60 68.55
N SER A 490 -18.64 7.93 69.29
CA SER A 490 -19.42 6.95 70.07
C SER A 490 -20.13 5.92 69.19
N MET A 491 -20.58 6.32 68.00
CA MET A 491 -21.18 5.39 67.03
C MET A 491 -20.14 4.39 66.51
N SER A 492 -18.94 4.87 66.12
CA SER A 492 -17.87 4.07 65.54
C SER A 492 -17.29 3.04 66.51
N GLU A 493 -17.30 3.31 67.83
CA GLU A 493 -16.87 2.38 68.88
C GLU A 493 -17.75 1.11 68.95
N THR A 494 -18.99 1.20 68.47
CA THR A 494 -19.97 0.09 68.50
C THR A 494 -20.10 -0.66 67.17
N MET A 495 -19.31 -0.28 66.15
CA MET A 495 -19.41 -0.81 64.78
C MET A 495 -18.08 -1.42 64.31
N SER A 496 -18.14 -2.38 63.39
CA SER A 496 -16.91 -2.86 62.73
C SER A 496 -16.36 -1.79 61.78
N ALA A 497 -15.04 -1.81 61.55
CA ALA A 497 -14.37 -0.88 60.62
C ALA A 497 -14.97 -0.93 59.20
N GLN A 498 -15.41 -2.11 58.75
CA GLN A 498 -16.09 -2.27 57.46
C GLN A 498 -17.43 -1.54 57.44
N GLN A 499 -18.27 -1.72 58.47
CA GLN A 499 -19.58 -1.06 58.55
C GLN A 499 -19.45 0.47 58.67
N VAL A 500 -18.46 0.96 59.41
CA VAL A 500 -18.14 2.40 59.47
C VAL A 500 -17.74 2.91 58.09
N SER A 501 -16.86 2.19 57.38
CA SER A 501 -16.44 2.58 56.04
C SER A 501 -17.58 2.57 55.02
N GLU A 502 -18.49 1.59 55.08
CA GLU A 502 -19.63 1.49 54.17
C GLU A 502 -20.57 2.69 54.36
N ILE A 503 -20.87 3.06 55.61
CA ILE A 503 -21.71 4.20 55.94
C ILE A 503 -21.06 5.52 55.53
N LEU A 504 -19.75 5.70 55.79
CA LEU A 504 -19.03 6.90 55.38
C LEU A 504 -18.96 7.03 53.85
N ASN A 505 -18.67 5.94 53.15
CA ASN A 505 -18.64 5.95 51.69
C ASN A 505 -20.01 6.30 51.11
N GLU A 506 -21.09 5.74 51.66
CA GLU A 506 -22.46 6.07 51.26
C GLU A 506 -22.79 7.54 51.53
N TYR A 507 -22.46 8.04 52.73
CA TYR A 507 -22.63 9.45 53.10
C TYR A 507 -21.88 10.38 52.14
N PHE A 508 -20.57 10.16 51.93
CA PHE A 508 -19.76 11.01 51.05
C PHE A 508 -20.21 10.92 49.59
N THR A 509 -20.65 9.75 49.12
CA THR A 509 -21.19 9.55 47.76
C THR A 509 -22.42 10.41 47.51
N GLU A 510 -23.24 10.65 48.52
CA GLU A 510 -24.45 11.47 48.40
C GLU A 510 -24.20 12.96 48.69
N MET A 511 -23.16 13.31 49.46
CA MET A 511 -22.79 14.70 49.74
C MET A 511 -22.01 15.35 48.59
N GLU A 512 -21.13 14.61 47.91
CA GLU A 512 -20.29 15.16 46.83
C GLU A 512 -21.11 15.80 45.70
N PRO A 513 -22.16 15.15 45.15
CA PRO A 513 -22.94 15.74 44.06
C PRO A 513 -23.66 17.03 44.48
N ILE A 514 -24.04 17.16 45.76
CA ILE A 514 -24.67 18.37 46.30
C ILE A 514 -23.67 19.51 46.34
N ILE A 515 -22.45 19.25 46.84
CA ILE A 515 -21.38 20.26 46.89
C ILE A 515 -21.04 20.73 45.47
N THR A 516 -20.86 19.79 44.54
CA THR A 516 -20.57 20.07 43.14
C THR A 516 -21.72 20.84 42.45
N LYS A 517 -22.98 20.51 42.72
CA LYS A 517 -24.17 21.23 42.21
C LYS A 517 -24.17 22.72 42.53
N TYR A 518 -23.60 23.11 43.66
CA TYR A 518 -23.50 24.50 44.11
C TYR A 518 -22.12 25.12 43.87
N ASN A 519 -21.36 24.63 42.89
CA ASN A 519 -20.01 25.13 42.56
C ASN A 519 -19.01 25.06 43.73
N GLY A 520 -19.28 24.20 44.71
CA GLY A 520 -18.36 23.90 45.78
C GLY A 520 -17.33 22.87 45.35
N ILE A 521 -16.14 22.94 45.93
CA ILE A 521 -15.12 21.91 45.77
C ILE A 521 -14.83 21.33 47.14
N ILE A 522 -14.89 20.00 47.24
CA ILE A 522 -14.40 19.28 48.42
C ILE A 522 -12.89 19.50 48.49
N ASN A 523 -12.45 20.17 49.55
CA ASN A 523 -11.02 20.33 49.80
C ASN A 523 -10.43 19.03 50.31
N LYS A 524 -11.05 18.46 51.35
CA LYS A 524 -10.65 17.19 51.96
C LYS A 524 -11.76 16.61 52.83
N PHE A 525 -11.70 15.29 53.01
CA PHE A 525 -12.40 14.59 54.09
C PHE A 525 -11.47 14.48 55.30
N ILE A 526 -11.98 14.76 56.50
CA ILE A 526 -11.22 14.74 57.75
C ILE A 526 -11.95 13.82 58.73
N GLY A 527 -11.64 12.52 58.68
CA GLY A 527 -12.43 11.52 59.39
C GLY A 527 -13.84 11.44 58.80
N ASP A 528 -14.85 11.75 59.61
CA ASP A 528 -16.26 11.87 59.23
C ASP A 528 -16.67 13.27 58.75
N ALA A 529 -15.77 14.25 58.86
CA ALA A 529 -16.04 15.62 58.45
C ALA A 529 -15.75 15.87 56.95
N VAL A 530 -16.55 16.73 56.34
CA VAL A 530 -16.38 17.26 54.99
C VAL A 530 -15.98 18.73 55.07
N MET A 531 -14.85 19.09 54.45
CA MET A 531 -14.46 20.49 54.23
C MET A 531 -14.67 20.84 52.76
N ALA A 532 -15.53 21.82 52.49
CA ALA A 532 -15.79 22.34 51.14
C ALA A 532 -15.46 23.84 51.04
N ILE A 533 -15.00 24.25 49.86
CA ILE A 533 -14.63 25.63 49.55
C ILE A 533 -15.47 26.12 48.37
N PHE A 534 -15.96 27.35 48.45
CA PHE A 534 -16.73 28.03 47.42
C PHE A 534 -16.04 29.35 47.06
N GLY A 535 -16.02 29.69 45.76
CA GLY A 535 -15.44 30.93 45.23
C GLY A 535 -14.02 30.78 44.66
N GLU A 536 -13.29 29.75 45.08
CA GLU A 536 -12.01 29.34 44.51
C GLU A 536 -11.86 27.80 44.57
N PRO A 537 -11.20 27.15 43.60
CA PRO A 537 -10.70 27.71 42.33
C PRO A 537 -11.81 28.08 41.34
N ILE A 538 -13.03 27.57 41.52
CA ILE A 538 -14.20 27.94 40.70
C ILE A 538 -14.65 29.34 41.12
N GLN A 539 -14.43 30.32 40.22
CA GLN A 539 -14.81 31.71 40.44
C GLN A 539 -16.32 31.83 40.50
N ASP A 540 -16.86 32.10 41.69
CA ASP A 540 -18.29 32.20 41.92
C ASP A 540 -18.59 33.44 42.74
N LYS A 541 -19.19 34.46 42.13
CA LYS A 541 -19.59 35.69 42.84
C LYS A 541 -20.66 35.46 43.91
N ASN A 542 -21.40 34.36 43.81
CA ASN A 542 -22.46 33.97 44.74
C ASN A 542 -21.98 32.89 45.72
N HIS A 543 -20.66 32.74 45.93
CA HIS A 543 -20.06 31.67 46.73
C HIS A 543 -20.69 31.51 48.13
N ALA A 544 -21.01 32.62 48.81
CA ALA A 544 -21.65 32.58 50.12
C ALA A 544 -23.09 32.03 50.04
N SER A 545 -23.83 32.44 49.03
CA SER A 545 -25.21 31.99 48.83
C SER A 545 -25.29 30.52 48.44
N ASN A 546 -24.37 30.09 47.58
CA ASN A 546 -24.26 28.71 47.14
C ASN A 546 -23.82 27.79 48.28
N ALA A 547 -22.87 28.21 49.13
CA ALA A 547 -22.50 27.45 50.33
C ALA A 547 -23.68 27.26 51.29
N VAL A 548 -24.50 28.31 51.49
CA VAL A 548 -25.67 28.23 52.37
C VAL A 548 -26.75 27.31 51.80
N ARG A 549 -27.05 27.40 50.50
CA ARG A 549 -27.96 26.48 49.81
C ARG A 549 -27.46 25.04 49.85
N CYS A 550 -26.16 24.84 49.64
CA CYS A 550 -25.50 23.54 49.75
C CYS A 550 -25.68 22.95 51.14
N GLY A 551 -25.33 23.68 52.20
CA GLY A 551 -25.48 23.21 53.57
C GLY A 551 -26.93 22.84 53.90
N TYR A 552 -27.89 23.65 53.45
CA TYR A 552 -29.31 23.35 53.65
C TYR A 552 -29.77 22.09 52.89
N GLU A 553 -29.34 21.90 51.64
CA GLU A 553 -29.65 20.69 50.87
C GLU A 553 -28.98 19.44 51.46
N MET A 554 -27.74 19.54 51.96
CA MET A 554 -27.08 18.46 52.69
C MET A 554 -27.89 18.03 53.92
N LEU A 555 -28.46 18.98 54.68
CA LEU A 555 -29.34 18.66 55.82
C LEU A 555 -30.62 17.93 55.38
N GLN A 556 -31.24 18.30 54.25
CA GLN A 556 -32.41 17.58 53.75
C GLN A 556 -32.03 16.18 53.27
N LYS A 557 -30.91 16.05 52.55
CA LYS A 557 -30.42 14.77 52.06
C LYS A 557 -30.12 13.80 53.20
N VAL A 558 -29.50 14.27 54.28
CA VAL A 558 -29.28 13.45 55.48
C VAL A 558 -30.61 12.99 56.10
N LYS A 559 -31.66 13.82 56.12
CA LYS A 559 -33.00 13.35 56.58
C LYS A 559 -33.59 12.28 55.68
N GLU A 560 -33.37 12.34 54.38
CA GLU A 560 -33.78 11.28 53.45
C GLU A 560 -33.00 9.98 53.71
N LEU A 561 -31.67 10.09 53.84
CA LEU A 561 -30.80 8.96 54.15
C LEU A 561 -31.14 8.34 55.51
N GLN A 562 -31.52 9.13 56.52
CA GLN A 562 -32.00 8.60 57.80
C GLN A 562 -33.20 7.66 57.63
N LYS A 563 -34.13 7.94 56.71
CA LYS A 563 -35.28 7.04 56.45
C LYS A 563 -34.81 5.72 55.84
N LYS A 564 -33.88 5.80 54.88
CA LYS A 564 -33.27 4.62 54.25
C LYS A 564 -32.49 3.79 55.27
N TRP A 565 -31.58 4.42 56.00
CA TRP A 565 -30.76 3.79 57.04
C TRP A 565 -31.61 3.18 58.15
N ALA A 566 -32.70 3.83 58.57
CA ALA A 566 -33.64 3.23 59.52
C ALA A 566 -34.29 1.94 58.98
N ALA A 567 -34.68 1.90 57.70
CA ALA A 567 -35.22 0.70 57.07
C ALA A 567 -34.16 -0.42 56.94
N GLU A 568 -32.89 -0.06 56.86
CA GLU A 568 -31.75 -0.98 56.79
C GLU A 568 -31.21 -1.38 58.18
N GLY A 569 -31.81 -0.89 59.27
CA GLY A 569 -31.35 -1.15 60.65
C GLY A 569 -30.03 -0.44 61.02
N LYS A 570 -29.62 0.58 60.27
CA LYS A 570 -28.42 1.39 60.50
C LYS A 570 -28.68 2.52 61.52
N PRO A 571 -27.63 3.02 62.22
CA PRO A 571 -27.77 4.08 63.22
C PRO A 571 -28.26 5.40 62.61
N LYS A 572 -28.97 6.19 63.41
CA LYS A 572 -29.43 7.51 63.02
C LYS A 572 -28.26 8.49 63.00
N ILE A 573 -27.91 8.99 61.82
CA ILE A 573 -26.82 9.94 61.60
C ILE A 573 -27.37 11.36 61.45
N GLU A 574 -26.88 12.30 62.24
CA GLU A 574 -27.15 13.74 62.10
C GLU A 574 -25.86 14.48 61.80
N ILE A 575 -25.93 15.62 61.13
CA ILE A 575 -24.75 16.44 60.84
C ILE A 575 -24.86 17.83 61.47
N GLY A 576 -23.73 18.39 61.88
CA GLY A 576 -23.57 19.82 62.18
C GLY A 576 -22.90 20.52 61.00
N ILE A 577 -23.33 21.73 60.65
CA ILE A 577 -22.73 22.51 59.56
C ILE A 577 -22.29 23.89 60.07
N GLY A 578 -21.05 24.26 59.77
CA GLY A 578 -20.49 25.59 60.04
C GLY A 578 -20.06 26.28 58.75
N ILE A 579 -20.54 27.51 58.52
CA ILE A 579 -20.20 28.27 57.30
C ILE A 579 -19.66 29.66 57.63
N ASN A 580 -18.46 29.96 57.13
CA ASN A 580 -17.85 31.28 57.28
C ASN A 580 -17.35 31.84 55.94
N THR A 581 -17.50 33.15 55.77
CA THR A 581 -17.07 33.88 54.57
C THR A 581 -16.01 34.90 54.96
N GLY A 582 -14.88 34.93 54.25
CA GLY A 582 -13.79 35.84 54.55
C GLY A 582 -12.57 35.66 53.66
N GLU A 583 -11.58 36.53 53.84
CA GLU A 583 -10.30 36.43 53.14
C GLU A 583 -9.51 35.21 53.66
N VAL A 584 -8.94 34.44 52.74
CA VAL A 584 -8.00 33.34 52.99
C VAL A 584 -6.83 33.43 52.02
N PHE A 585 -5.74 32.74 52.34
CA PHE A 585 -4.74 32.37 51.34
C PHE A 585 -5.18 31.06 50.66
N VAL A 586 -5.33 31.06 49.33
CA VAL A 586 -5.67 29.88 48.54
C VAL A 586 -4.52 29.54 47.59
N GLY A 587 -4.12 28.27 47.53
CA GLY A 587 -3.07 27.84 46.63
C GLY A 587 -2.53 26.45 46.89
N ASN A 588 -1.43 26.12 46.22
CA ASN A 588 -0.70 24.87 46.41
C ASN A 588 0.23 25.02 47.62
N ILE A 589 -0.02 24.21 48.65
CA ILE A 589 0.72 24.24 49.92
C ILE A 589 1.24 22.84 50.20
N GLY A 590 2.48 22.73 50.67
CA GLY A 590 3.12 21.46 50.97
C GLY A 590 4.60 21.47 50.61
N SER A 591 5.16 20.32 50.28
CA SER A 591 6.52 20.19 49.75
C SER A 591 6.51 20.08 48.23
N VAL A 592 7.66 20.28 47.58
CA VAL A 592 7.81 20.14 46.12
C VAL A 592 7.30 18.79 45.61
N ASN A 593 7.46 17.73 46.41
CA ASN A 593 7.05 16.38 46.05
C ASN A 593 5.62 16.02 46.49
N ARG A 594 4.98 16.84 47.33
CA ARG A 594 3.63 16.61 47.82
C ARG A 594 2.94 17.95 48.10
N MET A 595 2.20 18.42 47.11
CA MET A 595 1.42 19.66 47.19
C MET A 595 -0.07 19.33 47.31
N GLU A 596 -0.78 20.10 48.12
CA GLU A 596 -2.23 20.07 48.24
C GLU A 596 -2.77 21.46 47.90
N TYR A 597 -3.75 21.53 46.98
CA TYR A 597 -4.48 22.77 46.74
C TYR A 597 -5.44 22.98 47.90
N THR A 598 -5.19 23.99 48.74
CA THR A 598 -5.99 24.21 49.96
C THR A 598 -6.09 25.70 50.31
N VAL A 599 -6.91 25.98 51.33
CA VAL A 599 -7.10 27.31 51.89
C VAL A 599 -6.57 27.35 53.33
N ILE A 600 -5.86 28.42 53.67
CA ILE A 600 -5.36 28.66 55.03
C ILE A 600 -5.75 30.07 55.46
N GLY A 601 -6.19 30.19 56.72
CA GLY A 601 -6.45 31.46 57.36
C GLY A 601 -7.47 31.34 58.49
N ASP A 602 -7.63 32.41 59.26
CA ASP A 602 -8.58 32.50 60.37
C ASP A 602 -10.02 32.19 59.94
N THR A 603 -10.38 32.51 58.68
CA THR A 603 -11.69 32.23 58.09
C THR A 603 -12.01 30.73 58.11
N VAL A 604 -11.02 29.87 57.82
CA VAL A 604 -11.14 28.41 57.82
C VAL A 604 -11.36 27.91 59.24
N ASN A 605 -10.53 28.39 60.18
CA ASN A 605 -10.61 28.02 61.59
C ASN A 605 -11.97 28.42 62.21
N LEU A 606 -12.51 29.58 61.83
CA LEU A 606 -13.82 30.01 62.30
C LEU A 606 -14.94 29.14 61.73
N ALA A 607 -14.90 28.73 60.46
CA ALA A 607 -15.89 27.81 59.90
C ALA A 607 -15.93 26.47 60.65
N SER A 608 -14.77 25.89 60.94
CA SER A 608 -14.66 24.67 61.75
C SER A 608 -15.19 24.86 63.18
N ARG A 609 -14.91 26.01 63.83
CA ARG A 609 -15.48 26.29 65.17
C ARG A 609 -17.00 26.47 65.14
N LEU A 610 -17.54 27.12 64.12
CA LEU A 610 -18.99 27.27 63.95
C LEU A 610 -19.65 25.91 63.79
N GLU A 611 -19.04 24.99 63.05
CA GLU A 611 -19.50 23.61 62.96
C GLU A 611 -19.58 23.02 64.37
N SER A 612 -18.49 23.06 65.14
CA SER A 612 -18.43 22.42 66.46
C SER A 612 -19.38 23.06 67.49
N TYR A 613 -19.65 24.36 67.37
CA TYR A 613 -20.63 25.07 68.20
C TYR A 613 -22.07 24.59 68.00
N ASN A 614 -22.38 23.91 66.89
CA ASN A 614 -23.69 23.30 66.72
C ASN A 614 -24.00 22.27 67.82
N LYS A 615 -22.99 21.59 68.37
CA LYS A 615 -23.14 20.66 69.49
C LYS A 615 -23.50 21.38 70.79
N VAL A 616 -22.86 22.53 71.03
CA VAL A 616 -23.05 23.33 72.26
C VAL A 616 -24.42 24.00 72.27
N TYR A 617 -24.80 24.64 71.16
CA TYR A 617 -26.06 25.37 71.05
C TYR A 617 -27.24 24.52 70.58
N LYS A 618 -27.02 23.23 70.30
CA LYS A 618 -28.02 22.28 69.78
C LYS A 618 -28.68 22.71 68.45
N THR A 619 -28.00 23.57 67.67
CA THR A 619 -28.41 24.06 66.35
C THR A 619 -27.98 23.11 65.25
N LYS A 620 -28.47 23.19 64.00
CA LYS A 620 -28.00 22.31 62.91
C LYS A 620 -27.01 22.95 61.94
N MET A 621 -27.18 24.23 61.68
CA MET A 621 -26.37 24.97 60.71
C MET A 621 -26.11 26.38 61.22
N LEU A 622 -24.85 26.66 61.56
CA LEU A 622 -24.41 27.96 62.04
C LEU A 622 -23.62 28.70 60.97
N ILE A 623 -23.91 29.99 60.84
CA ILE A 623 -23.21 30.89 59.93
C ILE A 623 -22.65 32.09 60.68
N SER A 624 -21.51 32.58 60.20
CA SER A 624 -20.90 33.83 60.67
C SER A 624 -21.72 35.07 60.29
N SER A 625 -21.45 36.19 60.95
CA SER A 625 -22.00 37.50 60.57
C SER A 625 -21.68 37.92 59.12
N SER A 626 -20.49 37.58 58.60
CA SER A 626 -20.12 37.89 57.22
C SER A 626 -20.89 37.04 56.21
N THR A 627 -21.07 35.75 56.48
CA THR A 627 -21.93 34.88 55.65
C THR A 627 -23.38 35.36 55.70
N TYR A 628 -23.90 35.74 56.86
CA TYR A 628 -25.25 36.27 57.01
C TYR A 628 -25.43 37.57 56.22
N ALA A 629 -24.50 38.51 56.31
CA ALA A 629 -24.55 39.77 55.58
C ALA A 629 -24.66 39.56 54.06
N ALA A 630 -23.98 38.54 53.53
CA ALA A 630 -24.02 38.18 52.11
C ALA A 630 -25.29 37.42 51.68
N THR A 631 -26.04 36.84 52.62
CA THR A 631 -27.16 35.92 52.32
C THR A 631 -28.51 36.35 52.89
N LYS A 632 -28.57 37.42 53.69
CA LYS A 632 -29.77 37.91 54.40
C LYS A 632 -31.02 38.15 53.54
N SER A 633 -30.89 38.25 52.23
CA SER A 633 -32.01 38.48 51.31
C SER A 633 -32.87 37.23 51.05
N PHE A 634 -32.41 36.03 51.42
CA PHE A 634 -33.12 34.78 51.12
C PHE A 634 -33.04 33.71 52.23
N ILE A 635 -32.68 34.09 53.46
CA ILE A 635 -32.62 33.15 54.59
C ILE A 635 -33.33 33.67 55.82
N ASP A 636 -34.01 32.76 56.52
CA ASP A 636 -34.55 33.00 57.86
C ASP A 636 -33.55 32.50 58.90
N VAL A 637 -33.16 33.37 59.82
CA VAL A 637 -32.15 33.07 60.85
C VAL A 637 -32.57 33.53 62.23
N ILE A 638 -32.01 32.87 63.26
CA ILE A 638 -32.03 33.34 64.64
C ILE A 638 -30.59 33.64 65.07
N LYS A 639 -30.37 34.80 65.69
CA LYS A 639 -29.09 35.12 66.34
C LYS A 639 -28.95 34.27 67.60
N ILE A 640 -27.89 33.46 67.68
CA ILE A 640 -27.68 32.50 68.78
C ILE A 640 -26.84 33.09 69.90
N SER A 641 -25.68 33.66 69.57
CA SER A 641 -24.74 34.19 70.56
C SER A 641 -23.69 35.10 69.90
N ASP A 642 -22.95 35.83 70.71
CA ASP A 642 -21.72 36.55 70.38
C ASP A 642 -20.50 35.70 70.81
N VAL A 643 -19.80 35.12 69.83
CA VAL A 643 -18.63 34.27 70.11
C VAL A 643 -17.33 35.06 70.01
N GLU A 644 -16.39 34.79 70.92
CA GLU A 644 -15.05 35.37 70.87
C GLU A 644 -14.23 34.76 69.73
N ILE A 645 -13.66 35.61 68.89
CA ILE A 645 -12.68 35.17 67.89
C ILE A 645 -11.31 35.17 68.57
N ARG A 646 -10.78 33.97 68.83
CA ARG A 646 -9.43 33.80 69.38
C ARG A 646 -8.41 34.66 68.61
N GLY A 647 -7.78 35.61 69.31
CA GLY A 647 -6.80 36.54 68.74
C GLY A 647 -7.35 37.89 68.25
N LYS A 648 -8.65 38.18 68.43
CA LYS A 648 -9.26 39.48 68.13
C LYS A 648 -10.06 40.02 69.33
N SER A 649 -10.02 41.32 69.54
CA SER A 649 -10.69 42.03 70.65
C SER A 649 -12.22 42.20 70.47
N HIS A 650 -12.79 41.73 69.35
CA HIS A 650 -14.21 41.88 69.03
C HIS A 650 -14.92 40.52 68.99
N LYS A 651 -16.07 40.45 69.67
CA LYS A 651 -17.02 39.34 69.57
C LYS A 651 -17.79 39.39 68.26
N MET A 652 -18.08 38.23 67.67
CA MET A 652 -18.84 38.12 66.43
C MET A 652 -20.18 37.43 66.65
N ASN A 653 -21.24 37.99 66.07
CA ASN A 653 -22.56 37.35 66.09
C ASN A 653 -22.55 36.10 65.20
N ILE A 654 -23.14 35.02 65.71
CA ILE A 654 -23.42 33.80 64.95
C ILE A 654 -24.93 33.57 64.85
N TYR A 655 -25.33 32.97 63.73
CA TYR A 655 -26.73 32.82 63.37
C TYR A 655 -27.02 31.36 63.02
N GLU A 656 -28.11 30.80 63.54
CA GLU A 656 -28.64 29.53 63.05
C GLU A 656 -29.53 29.80 61.83
N VAL A 657 -29.30 29.04 60.77
CA VAL A 657 -30.15 29.07 59.57
C VAL A 657 -31.31 28.11 59.75
N LEU A 658 -32.53 28.65 59.80
CA LEU A 658 -33.75 27.86 59.97
C LEU A 658 -34.32 27.41 58.62
N LYS A 659 -34.27 28.32 57.64
CA LYS A 659 -34.85 28.11 56.31
C LYS A 659 -34.07 28.91 55.25
N VAL A 660 -34.04 28.34 54.05
CA VAL A 660 -33.62 29.02 52.82
C VAL A 660 -34.88 29.22 51.98
N ILE A 661 -35.17 30.47 51.61
CA ILE A 661 -36.41 30.93 50.93
C ILE A 661 -36.32 30.72 49.42
#